data_AF-A0A177B3I4-F1
#
_entry.id   AF-A0A177B3I4-F1
#
_cell.length_a   1.000
_cell.length_b   1.000
_cell.length_c   1.000
_cell.angle_alpha   90.00
_cell.angle_beta   90.00
_cell.angle_gamma   90.00
#
_symmetry.space_group_name_H-M   'P 1'
#
loop_
_entity.id
_entity.type
_entity.pdbx_description
1 polymer ?
#
loop_
_entity_poly.entity_id
_entity_poly.type
_entity_poly.pdbx_seq_one_letter_code
_entity_poly.pdbx_strand_id
1 'polypeptide(L)'
;MLRTFCSKLKYNNLSNSVSRCLTTQPKKTVTINYPETKVSKLENGLRVASEDYGLPTSTIGLYIDVGSRFENSENNGTCHFLEHMAFKGTTNRTSEQLELEVENMGAQLNAYTSREQTVYYAKCFSKDIPKALEILTDIVTNSVLGHNEIERERGVILREVEEIDMNAQEVLFDQLHATAFQGTSLGYTILGPTKNIKSITKKDLLDIIGTHYKAPRVVLAAAGGINHDELHKLAEQNLGKLTCHYESVIPERLPCRFTGSEIRHRDDNMPLAHMALAVQSGGWEPSDSITLMIASALVGCWDCTQGGFQQSPASNIAKYCDSQNVGYSFQSFNTCYSNTGLWGIYFVCDKDHISCMETIILDEWMKLCSTVTDFEVQRAKNILKTNLALSLDGTTAICEEIGRQLLCYSRRANMHEICQRIDAVDAEELKRVCMKYIYDKCPAYVGLGPIEQMSDYNSIRSRMYKVENLKKQLEESRGDRYISVKLIYKGKIMNNEDTLNSYGLKENAYIVVLCPKTARIPSAKKEETEVEKEVRVDKEESKPEPKEEKDAKVIETPTPEKYEESIKQLQDMGFPRNHCIRAIVNTDGDLASAVSILLATNEMGQDDDVEMNIAEIKEEDESTKSFEEQLKSKDIFKDIKNVVKADPHLLNTILSKMQVQNPDLLNSIKNNEDAFIEMLNADTNETQQTPQLHIEITQKDKEAIKRLEDNGNFTYDNAFNVYIAFEKNEEKAAKYLLKKNKK
;
A
#
# COMPACT_ATOMS: atom_id res chain seq x y z
N MET A 1 -42.52 20.75 -29.75
CA MET A 1 -42.07 21.79 -30.70
C MET A 1 -40.68 22.27 -30.26
N LEU A 2 -39.64 21.47 -30.48
CA LEU A 2 -38.22 21.80 -30.23
C LEU A 2 -37.37 20.95 -31.20
N ARG A 3 -37.49 21.33 -32.48
CA ARG A 3 -36.54 21.05 -33.56
C ARG A 3 -36.30 22.40 -34.21
N THR A 4 -35.11 22.60 -34.75
CA THR A 4 -34.64 23.77 -35.53
C THR A 4 -33.93 24.83 -34.69
N PHE A 5 -32.60 24.74 -34.57
CA PHE A 5 -31.68 25.85 -34.85
C PHE A 5 -30.21 25.42 -34.75
N CYS A 6 -29.73 24.57 -35.67
CA CYS A 6 -28.29 24.37 -35.90
C CYS A 6 -28.05 23.90 -37.33
N SER A 7 -28.23 24.82 -38.29
CA SER A 7 -27.72 24.66 -39.65
C SER A 7 -27.45 26.03 -40.27
N LYS A 8 -26.19 26.48 -40.16
CA LYS A 8 -25.49 27.41 -41.06
C LYS A 8 -24.23 27.91 -40.36
N LEU A 9 -23.07 27.40 -40.77
CA LEU A 9 -22.06 28.22 -41.47
C LEU A 9 -20.90 27.33 -41.89
N LYS A 10 -20.59 27.42 -43.18
CA LYS A 10 -19.65 26.58 -43.93
C LYS A 10 -18.22 27.05 -43.70
N TYR A 11 -17.35 26.06 -43.55
CA TYR A 11 -15.92 26.08 -43.86
C TYR A 11 -15.63 26.67 -45.26
N ASN A 12 -14.66 27.59 -45.34
CA ASN A 12 -13.50 27.51 -46.26
C ASN A 12 -12.65 28.79 -46.20
N ASN A 13 -11.35 28.60 -46.38
CA ASN A 13 -10.27 29.58 -46.61
C ASN A 13 -9.56 30.14 -45.38
N LEU A 14 -8.65 29.34 -44.82
CA LEU A 14 -7.33 29.79 -44.36
C LEU A 14 -6.43 28.55 -44.09
N SER A 15 -6.27 27.69 -45.09
CA SER A 15 -5.18 26.69 -45.12
C SER A 15 -4.25 27.06 -46.27
N ASN A 16 -3.13 27.71 -45.95
CA ASN A 16 -1.85 27.68 -46.68
C ASN A 16 -0.94 28.83 -46.17
N SER A 17 -0.39 28.72 -44.96
CA SER A 17 0.89 29.39 -44.60
C SER A 17 1.37 29.11 -43.17
N VAL A 18 1.31 27.87 -42.66
CA VAL A 18 2.20 27.45 -41.55
C VAL A 18 2.51 25.97 -41.73
N SER A 19 3.46 25.68 -42.62
CA SER A 19 4.05 24.35 -42.75
C SER A 19 5.55 24.50 -42.52
N ARG A 20 5.98 24.35 -41.26
CA ARG A 20 7.30 23.84 -40.85
C ARG A 20 7.41 23.80 -39.32
N CYS A 21 7.87 22.64 -38.83
CA CYS A 21 8.18 22.30 -37.43
C CYS A 21 7.00 22.17 -36.45
N LEU A 22 6.16 21.16 -36.68
CA LEU A 22 5.73 20.31 -35.57
C LEU A 22 6.42 18.96 -35.80
N THR A 23 7.45 18.68 -35.02
CA THR A 23 8.00 17.34 -34.86
C THR A 23 6.87 16.46 -34.34
N THR A 24 6.22 15.74 -35.25
CA THR A 24 5.35 14.62 -34.91
C THR A 24 6.22 13.60 -34.19
N GLN A 25 6.18 13.58 -32.86
CA GLN A 25 6.68 12.44 -32.13
C GLN A 25 5.97 11.20 -32.70
N PRO A 26 6.69 10.15 -33.08
CA PRO A 26 6.04 8.94 -33.53
C PRO A 26 5.16 8.46 -32.37
N LYS A 27 3.86 8.25 -32.62
CA LYS A 27 3.03 7.45 -31.70
C LYS A 27 3.82 6.17 -31.49
N LYS A 28 4.37 5.97 -30.29
CA LYS A 28 4.93 4.68 -29.90
C LYS A 28 3.81 3.68 -30.10
N THR A 29 3.89 2.87 -31.15
CA THR A 29 3.06 1.69 -31.29
C THR A 29 3.52 0.77 -30.17
N VAL A 30 2.88 0.90 -29.01
CA VAL A 30 3.14 0.01 -27.87
C VAL A 30 2.56 -1.32 -28.30
N THR A 31 3.42 -2.29 -28.61
CA THR A 31 3.02 -3.68 -28.72
C THR A 31 2.44 -4.08 -27.37
N ILE A 32 1.13 -4.25 -27.30
CA ILE A 32 0.43 -4.59 -26.06
C ILE A 32 0.81 -6.05 -25.76
N ASN A 33 1.73 -6.27 -24.82
CA ASN A 33 2.11 -7.61 -24.36
C ASN A 33 1.08 -8.23 -23.40
N TYR A 34 -0.05 -7.55 -23.18
CA TYR A 34 -1.18 -8.04 -22.40
C TYR A 34 -2.32 -8.47 -23.34
N PRO A 35 -3.03 -9.57 -23.04
CA PRO A 35 -4.21 -9.93 -23.80
C PRO A 35 -5.27 -8.84 -23.67
N GLU A 36 -5.97 -8.57 -24.77
CA GLU A 36 -7.08 -7.63 -24.77
C GLU A 36 -8.28 -8.22 -24.00
N THR A 37 -8.86 -7.42 -23.11
CA THR A 37 -10.14 -7.74 -22.46
C THR A 37 -11.27 -7.67 -23.49
N LYS A 38 -11.76 -8.82 -23.92
CA LYS A 38 -12.91 -8.90 -24.83
C LYS A 38 -14.19 -8.73 -24.03
N VAL A 39 -15.06 -7.83 -24.46
CA VAL A 39 -16.36 -7.56 -23.82
C VAL A 39 -17.47 -7.71 -24.84
N SER A 40 -18.46 -8.54 -24.53
CA SER A 40 -19.69 -8.72 -25.29
C SER A 40 -20.91 -8.52 -24.38
N LYS A 41 -22.08 -8.37 -24.99
CA LYS A 41 -23.35 -8.15 -24.27
C LYS A 41 -24.41 -9.10 -24.83
N LEU A 42 -25.11 -9.79 -23.94
CA LEU A 42 -26.26 -10.64 -24.29
C LEU A 42 -27.49 -9.78 -24.59
N GLU A 43 -28.49 -10.37 -25.27
CA GLU A 43 -29.75 -9.68 -25.59
C GLU A 43 -30.49 -9.17 -24.35
N ASN A 44 -30.42 -9.92 -23.24
CA ASN A 44 -31.02 -9.54 -21.94
C ASN A 44 -30.25 -8.44 -21.19
N GLY A 45 -29.13 -7.97 -21.74
CA GLY A 45 -28.35 -6.86 -21.21
C GLY A 45 -27.19 -7.26 -20.30
N LEU A 46 -27.02 -8.55 -19.99
CA LEU A 46 -25.87 -9.06 -19.24
C LEU A 46 -24.58 -8.85 -20.02
N ARG A 47 -23.52 -8.45 -19.32
CA ARG A 47 -22.19 -8.21 -19.91
C ARG A 47 -21.30 -9.42 -19.65
N VAL A 48 -20.64 -9.89 -20.69
CA VAL A 48 -19.70 -11.01 -20.64
C VAL A 48 -18.32 -10.47 -20.98
N ALA A 49 -17.34 -10.71 -20.14
CA ALA A 49 -15.97 -10.25 -20.34
C ALA A 49 -14.95 -11.34 -20.06
N SER A 50 -13.90 -11.39 -20.87
CA SER A 50 -12.83 -12.36 -20.68
C SER A 50 -11.45 -11.87 -21.09
N GLU A 51 -10.42 -12.35 -20.37
CA GLU A 51 -9.02 -12.23 -20.76
C GLU A 51 -8.39 -13.61 -20.91
N ASP A 52 -7.88 -13.91 -22.10
CA ASP A 52 -7.26 -15.20 -22.43
C ASP A 52 -5.74 -15.14 -22.34
N TYR A 53 -5.18 -15.93 -21.43
CA TYR A 53 -3.76 -16.09 -21.19
C TYR A 53 -3.24 -17.48 -21.61
N GLY A 54 -4.09 -18.36 -22.15
CA GLY A 54 -3.71 -19.73 -22.53
C GLY A 54 -3.28 -20.62 -21.36
N LEU A 55 -3.75 -20.30 -20.14
CA LEU A 55 -3.41 -21.03 -18.93
C LEU A 55 -4.24 -22.32 -18.79
N PRO A 56 -3.70 -23.37 -18.13
CA PRO A 56 -4.45 -24.61 -17.88
C PRO A 56 -5.57 -24.45 -16.85
N THR A 57 -5.52 -23.37 -16.06
CA THR A 57 -6.52 -22.99 -15.06
C THR A 57 -7.20 -21.69 -15.44
N SER A 58 -8.44 -21.54 -15.00
CA SER A 58 -9.25 -20.35 -15.23
C SER A 58 -10.08 -20.02 -13.99
N THR A 59 -10.33 -18.72 -13.78
CA THR A 59 -11.32 -18.24 -12.82
C THR A 59 -12.50 -17.67 -13.60
N ILE A 60 -13.71 -18.04 -13.21
CA ILE A 60 -14.96 -17.50 -13.75
C ILE A 60 -15.83 -17.01 -12.61
N GLY A 61 -16.51 -15.88 -12.77
CA GLY A 61 -17.34 -15.32 -11.71
C GLY A 61 -18.48 -14.43 -12.19
N LEU A 62 -19.54 -14.43 -11.40
CA LEU A 62 -20.70 -13.55 -11.52
C LEU A 62 -20.54 -12.41 -10.52
N TYR A 63 -20.39 -11.20 -11.05
CA TYR A 63 -20.28 -9.96 -10.29
C TYR A 63 -21.62 -9.25 -10.38
N ILE A 64 -22.26 -9.07 -9.24
CA ILE A 64 -23.60 -8.50 -9.15
C ILE A 64 -23.49 -7.16 -8.43
N ASP A 65 -24.04 -6.13 -9.04
CA ASP A 65 -24.18 -4.80 -8.43
C ASP A 65 -25.28 -4.82 -7.37
N VAL A 66 -25.02 -5.46 -6.23
CA VAL A 66 -25.90 -5.54 -5.05
C VAL A 66 -25.03 -5.71 -3.80
N GLY A 67 -25.49 -5.24 -2.66
CA GLY A 67 -24.75 -5.26 -1.41
C GLY A 67 -25.53 -4.51 -0.32
N SER A 68 -24.94 -4.35 0.86
CA SER A 68 -25.66 -3.75 2.02
C SER A 68 -26.13 -2.31 1.79
N ARG A 69 -25.55 -1.57 0.84
CA ARG A 69 -26.01 -0.24 0.43
C ARG A 69 -27.42 -0.25 -0.19
N PHE A 70 -27.83 -1.37 -0.78
CA PHE A 70 -29.16 -1.53 -1.38
C PHE A 70 -30.20 -2.06 -0.38
N GLU A 71 -29.80 -2.31 0.85
CA GLU A 71 -30.67 -2.70 1.94
C GLU A 71 -31.24 -1.47 2.67
N ASN A 72 -32.25 -1.72 3.47
CA ASN A 72 -32.87 -0.77 4.40
C ASN A 72 -32.66 -1.23 5.84
N SER A 73 -33.09 -0.43 6.81
CA SER A 73 -32.89 -0.73 8.23
C SER A 73 -33.60 -2.00 8.71
N GLU A 74 -34.64 -2.47 8.00
CA GLU A 74 -35.42 -3.65 8.39
C GLU A 74 -34.83 -4.94 7.80
N ASN A 75 -34.27 -4.88 6.59
CA ASN A 75 -33.69 -6.04 5.90
C ASN A 75 -32.14 -6.02 5.84
N ASN A 76 -31.47 -5.14 6.59
CA ASN A 76 -30.02 -5.11 6.62
C ASN A 76 -29.45 -6.44 7.13
N GLY A 77 -28.48 -6.98 6.39
CA GLY A 77 -27.87 -8.30 6.58
C GLY A 77 -28.39 -9.38 5.63
N THR A 78 -29.38 -9.08 4.79
CA THR A 78 -30.02 -10.07 3.90
C THR A 78 -29.11 -10.47 2.73
N CYS A 79 -28.26 -9.58 2.21
CA CYS A 79 -27.30 -9.91 1.16
C CYS A 79 -26.23 -10.89 1.67
N HIS A 80 -25.70 -10.64 2.85
CA HIS A 80 -24.76 -11.56 3.52
C HIS A 80 -25.44 -12.90 3.85
N PHE A 81 -26.68 -12.86 4.36
CA PHE A 81 -27.45 -14.08 4.61
C PHE A 81 -27.68 -14.88 3.31
N LEU A 82 -27.97 -14.19 2.20
CA LEU A 82 -28.17 -14.83 0.90
C LEU A 82 -26.89 -15.50 0.39
N GLU A 83 -25.72 -14.91 0.66
CA GLU A 83 -24.43 -15.52 0.35
C GLU A 83 -24.27 -16.89 1.04
N HIS A 84 -24.52 -16.97 2.35
CA HIS A 84 -24.47 -18.24 3.09
C HIS A 84 -25.42 -19.29 2.52
N MET A 85 -26.60 -18.83 2.09
CA MET A 85 -27.64 -19.70 1.55
C MET A 85 -27.37 -20.14 0.11
N ALA A 86 -26.55 -19.41 -0.64
CA ALA A 86 -26.28 -19.68 -2.05
C ALA A 86 -25.70 -21.10 -2.27
N PHE A 87 -24.91 -21.60 -1.32
CA PHE A 87 -24.25 -22.91 -1.43
C PHE A 87 -25.02 -24.06 -0.78
N LYS A 88 -26.20 -23.82 -0.19
CA LYS A 88 -26.95 -24.83 0.59
C LYS A 88 -27.94 -25.64 -0.24
N GLY A 89 -27.70 -25.74 -1.54
CA GLY A 89 -28.47 -26.53 -2.48
C GLY A 89 -29.37 -25.70 -3.41
N THR A 90 -29.56 -26.26 -4.60
CA THR A 90 -30.40 -25.73 -5.68
C THR A 90 -31.54 -26.69 -5.97
N THR A 91 -32.48 -26.31 -6.84
CA THR A 91 -33.56 -27.24 -7.24
C THR A 91 -33.02 -28.46 -7.99
N ASN A 92 -31.85 -28.34 -8.62
CA ASN A 92 -31.24 -29.38 -9.42
C ASN A 92 -30.25 -30.24 -8.62
N ARG A 93 -29.72 -29.73 -7.51
CA ARG A 93 -28.65 -30.36 -6.73
C ARG A 93 -28.86 -30.17 -5.24
N THR A 94 -28.69 -31.22 -4.45
CA THR A 94 -28.57 -31.08 -3.00
C THR A 94 -27.25 -30.41 -2.62
N SER A 95 -27.14 -29.89 -1.39
CA SER A 95 -25.87 -29.30 -0.87
C SER A 95 -24.70 -30.28 -1.03
N GLU A 96 -24.89 -31.53 -0.63
CA GLU A 96 -23.85 -32.58 -0.72
C GLU A 96 -23.45 -32.88 -2.17
N GLN A 97 -24.42 -32.91 -3.08
CA GLN A 97 -24.15 -33.14 -4.50
C GLN A 97 -23.37 -31.97 -5.12
N LEU A 98 -23.73 -30.74 -4.74
CA LEU A 98 -23.05 -29.53 -5.19
C LEU A 98 -21.59 -29.53 -4.73
N GLU A 99 -21.36 -29.76 -3.44
CA GLU A 99 -20.02 -29.85 -2.85
C GLU A 99 -19.19 -30.96 -3.51
N LEU A 100 -19.75 -32.17 -3.61
CA LEU A 100 -19.06 -33.31 -4.21
C LEU A 100 -18.74 -33.09 -5.70
N GLU A 101 -19.64 -32.46 -6.46
CA GLU A 101 -19.41 -32.17 -7.87
C GLU A 101 -18.27 -31.16 -8.06
N VAL A 102 -18.22 -30.10 -7.24
CA VAL A 102 -17.15 -29.09 -7.23
C VAL A 102 -15.81 -29.70 -6.80
N GLU A 103 -15.80 -30.53 -5.76
CA GLU A 103 -14.58 -31.18 -5.27
C GLU A 103 -14.04 -32.22 -6.26
N ASN A 104 -14.91 -33.02 -6.89
CA ASN A 104 -14.49 -34.05 -7.86
C ASN A 104 -13.81 -33.47 -9.10
N MET A 105 -14.15 -32.24 -9.50
CA MET A 105 -13.45 -31.51 -10.58
C MET A 105 -12.20 -30.77 -10.09
N GLY A 106 -11.93 -30.78 -8.78
CA GLY A 106 -10.85 -30.00 -8.17
C GLY A 106 -11.07 -28.49 -8.26
N ALA A 107 -12.32 -28.05 -8.41
CA ALA A 107 -12.65 -26.64 -8.45
C ALA A 107 -12.80 -26.07 -7.02
N GLN A 108 -12.56 -24.78 -6.89
CA GLN A 108 -12.78 -24.04 -5.66
C GLN A 108 -13.82 -22.97 -5.91
N LEU A 109 -14.90 -22.99 -5.15
CA LEU A 109 -16.02 -22.09 -5.32
C LEU A 109 -16.19 -21.25 -4.06
N ASN A 110 -16.24 -19.94 -4.25
CA ASN A 110 -16.27 -18.95 -3.18
C ASN A 110 -17.27 -17.84 -3.52
N ALA A 111 -17.69 -17.11 -2.50
CA ALA A 111 -18.35 -15.83 -2.64
C ALA A 111 -17.83 -14.82 -1.62
N TYR A 112 -18.19 -13.57 -1.85
CA TYR A 112 -18.12 -12.52 -0.84
C TYR A 112 -19.15 -11.44 -1.14
N THR A 113 -19.59 -10.76 -0.09
CA THR A 113 -20.49 -9.60 -0.15
C THR A 113 -19.78 -8.37 0.38
N SER A 114 -19.91 -7.26 -0.35
CA SER A 114 -19.45 -5.93 0.05
C SER A 114 -20.65 -4.99 0.19
N ARG A 115 -20.38 -3.70 0.46
CA ARG A 115 -21.41 -2.66 0.54
C ARG A 115 -22.12 -2.43 -0.80
N GLU A 116 -21.44 -2.58 -1.93
CA GLU A 116 -22.03 -2.33 -3.27
C GLU A 116 -22.03 -3.54 -4.22
N GLN A 117 -21.30 -4.61 -3.89
CA GLN A 117 -21.05 -5.73 -4.81
C GLN A 117 -21.15 -7.06 -4.09
N THR A 118 -21.77 -8.04 -4.74
CA THR A 118 -21.79 -9.45 -4.34
C THR A 118 -21.18 -10.26 -5.47
N VAL A 119 -20.24 -11.12 -5.14
CA VAL A 119 -19.47 -11.88 -6.13
C VAL A 119 -19.57 -13.36 -5.82
N TYR A 120 -19.87 -14.16 -6.84
CA TYR A 120 -19.80 -15.62 -6.79
C TYR A 120 -18.80 -16.07 -7.86
N TYR A 121 -17.72 -16.75 -7.48
CA TYR A 121 -16.70 -17.15 -8.43
C TYR A 121 -16.21 -18.57 -8.17
N ALA A 122 -15.70 -19.19 -9.24
CA ALA A 122 -15.13 -20.52 -9.23
C ALA A 122 -13.76 -20.51 -9.91
N LYS A 123 -12.77 -21.10 -9.25
CA LYS A 123 -11.46 -21.44 -9.82
C LYS A 123 -11.50 -22.90 -10.27
N CYS A 124 -11.17 -23.17 -11.52
CA CYS A 124 -11.25 -24.51 -12.08
C CYS A 124 -10.21 -24.71 -13.19
N PHE A 125 -10.10 -25.94 -13.70
CA PHE A 125 -9.36 -26.16 -14.95
C PHE A 125 -10.12 -25.57 -16.13
N SER A 126 -9.39 -25.11 -17.14
CA SER A 126 -9.98 -24.47 -18.33
C SER A 126 -10.97 -25.38 -19.08
N LYS A 127 -10.80 -26.70 -19.01
CA LYS A 127 -11.72 -27.69 -19.57
C LYS A 127 -13.07 -27.77 -18.84
N ASP A 128 -13.11 -27.40 -17.57
CA ASP A 128 -14.27 -27.56 -16.68
C ASP A 128 -15.11 -26.27 -16.58
N ILE A 129 -14.72 -25.21 -17.30
CA ILE A 129 -15.45 -23.93 -17.40
C ILE A 129 -16.94 -24.11 -17.73
N PRO A 130 -17.35 -24.95 -18.71
CA PRO A 130 -18.77 -25.14 -19.00
C PRO A 130 -19.55 -25.61 -17.78
N LYS A 131 -18.94 -26.48 -16.97
CA LYS A 131 -19.56 -27.04 -15.78
C LYS A 131 -19.56 -26.05 -14.61
N ALA A 132 -18.46 -25.32 -14.42
CA ALA A 132 -18.38 -24.28 -13.42
C ALA A 132 -19.43 -23.17 -13.67
N LEU A 133 -19.63 -22.76 -14.92
CA LEU A 133 -20.65 -21.76 -15.26
C LEU A 133 -22.08 -22.29 -15.05
N GLU A 134 -22.34 -23.56 -15.38
CA GLU A 134 -23.62 -24.22 -15.09
C GLU A 134 -23.91 -24.17 -13.58
N ILE A 135 -22.94 -24.54 -12.76
CA ILE A 135 -23.04 -24.54 -11.29
C ILE A 135 -23.28 -23.14 -10.74
N LEU A 136 -22.48 -22.14 -11.17
CA LEU A 136 -22.64 -20.75 -10.73
C LEU A 136 -24.02 -20.19 -11.12
N THR A 137 -24.50 -20.50 -12.32
CA THR A 137 -25.82 -20.07 -12.77
C THR A 137 -26.91 -20.72 -11.93
N ASP A 138 -26.79 -22.01 -11.62
CA ASP A 138 -27.75 -22.76 -10.84
C ASP A 138 -27.84 -22.23 -9.40
N ILE A 139 -26.70 -21.90 -8.78
CA ILE A 139 -26.61 -21.27 -7.45
C ILE A 139 -27.36 -19.93 -7.41
N VAL A 140 -27.13 -19.09 -8.42
CA VAL A 140 -27.69 -17.72 -8.46
C VAL A 140 -29.17 -17.69 -8.83
N THR A 141 -29.64 -18.65 -9.64
CA THR A 141 -31.02 -18.61 -10.19
C THR A 141 -31.99 -19.57 -9.53
N ASN A 142 -31.52 -20.72 -9.05
CA ASN A 142 -32.37 -21.84 -8.62
C ASN A 142 -32.12 -22.25 -7.15
N SER A 143 -31.64 -21.33 -6.30
CA SER A 143 -31.45 -21.62 -4.87
C SER A 143 -32.79 -21.96 -4.19
N VAL A 144 -32.83 -23.08 -3.45
CA VAL A 144 -34.06 -23.59 -2.82
C VAL A 144 -34.46 -22.75 -1.60
N LEU A 145 -33.47 -22.18 -0.90
CA LEU A 145 -33.64 -21.43 0.35
C LEU A 145 -34.53 -22.20 1.34
N GLY A 146 -34.07 -23.39 1.75
CA GLY A 146 -34.79 -24.29 2.65
C GLY A 146 -34.91 -23.71 4.07
N HIS A 147 -36.05 -23.91 4.74
CA HIS A 147 -36.29 -23.33 6.06
C HIS A 147 -35.32 -23.88 7.13
N ASN A 148 -35.03 -25.18 7.07
CA ASN A 148 -34.10 -25.81 8.02
C ASN A 148 -32.67 -25.29 7.81
N GLU A 149 -32.28 -25.06 6.56
CA GLU A 149 -30.98 -24.52 6.18
C GLU A 149 -30.85 -23.07 6.63
N ILE A 150 -31.91 -22.26 6.46
CA ILE A 150 -31.97 -20.88 6.98
C ILE A 150 -31.74 -20.86 8.50
N GLU A 151 -32.44 -21.68 9.27
CA GLU A 151 -32.25 -21.69 10.73
C GLU A 151 -30.87 -22.21 11.17
N ARG A 152 -30.28 -23.14 10.41
CA ARG A 152 -28.90 -23.58 10.65
C ARG A 152 -27.89 -22.46 10.37
N GLU A 153 -27.96 -21.85 9.18
CA GLU A 153 -27.05 -20.78 8.76
C GLU A 153 -27.21 -19.54 9.64
N ARG A 154 -28.40 -19.25 10.16
CA ARG A 154 -28.61 -18.19 11.15
C ARG A 154 -27.71 -18.39 12.38
N GLY A 155 -27.58 -19.61 12.88
CA GLY A 155 -26.68 -19.93 13.98
C GLY A 155 -25.19 -19.89 13.62
N VAL A 156 -24.83 -20.01 12.34
CA VAL A 156 -23.46 -19.82 11.85
C VAL A 156 -23.15 -18.32 11.78
N ILE A 157 -24.00 -17.54 11.13
CA ILE A 157 -23.84 -16.09 10.98
C ILE A 157 -23.78 -15.39 12.34
N LEU A 158 -24.59 -15.82 13.32
CA LEU A 158 -24.51 -15.25 14.67
C LEU A 158 -23.16 -15.48 15.35
N ARG A 159 -22.51 -16.62 15.10
CA ARG A 159 -21.16 -16.90 15.62
C ARG A 159 -20.10 -16.11 14.86
N GLU A 160 -20.27 -15.95 13.55
CA GLU A 160 -19.40 -15.10 12.74
C GLU A 160 -19.43 -13.64 13.18
N VAL A 161 -20.60 -13.10 13.54
CA VAL A 161 -20.69 -11.76 14.15
C VAL A 161 -19.85 -11.69 15.44
N GLU A 162 -19.94 -12.71 16.30
CA GLU A 162 -19.12 -12.77 17.53
C GLU A 162 -17.61 -12.86 17.21
N GLU A 163 -17.22 -13.56 16.14
CA GLU A 163 -15.83 -13.66 15.70
C GLU A 163 -15.30 -12.33 15.13
N ILE A 164 -16.13 -11.62 14.34
CA ILE A 164 -15.78 -10.30 13.78
C ILE A 164 -15.70 -9.24 14.88
N ASP A 165 -16.56 -9.31 15.90
CA ASP A 165 -16.50 -8.42 17.07
C ASP A 165 -15.18 -8.55 17.84
N MET A 166 -14.45 -9.67 17.71
CA MET A 166 -13.10 -9.83 18.28
C MET A 166 -12.00 -9.18 17.42
N ASN A 167 -12.27 -8.86 16.15
CA ASN A 167 -11.32 -8.19 15.26
C ASN A 167 -11.51 -6.67 15.34
N ALA A 168 -10.66 -6.02 16.15
CA ALA A 168 -10.69 -4.58 16.37
C ALA A 168 -10.60 -3.75 15.07
N GLN A 169 -9.89 -4.23 14.04
CA GLN A 169 -9.75 -3.49 12.78
C GLN A 169 -11.08 -3.44 12.03
N GLU A 170 -11.77 -4.58 11.88
CA GLU A 170 -13.05 -4.65 11.18
C GLU A 170 -14.13 -3.86 11.92
N VAL A 171 -14.22 -4.02 13.24
CA VAL A 171 -15.14 -3.24 14.10
C VAL A 171 -14.91 -1.74 13.91
N LEU A 172 -13.65 -1.32 13.86
CA LEU A 172 -13.32 0.09 13.69
C LEU A 172 -13.75 0.60 12.32
N PHE A 173 -13.46 -0.13 11.23
CA PHE A 173 -13.89 0.26 9.90
C PHE A 173 -15.42 0.30 9.77
N ASP A 174 -16.15 -0.63 10.39
CA ASP A 174 -17.61 -0.59 10.42
C ASP A 174 -18.13 0.63 11.18
N GLN A 175 -17.54 0.98 12.32
CA GLN A 175 -17.86 2.21 13.04
C GLN A 175 -17.50 3.47 12.24
N LEU A 176 -16.39 3.45 11.49
CA LEU A 176 -15.97 4.55 10.62
C LEU A 176 -17.01 4.80 9.52
N HIS A 177 -17.52 3.74 8.87
CA HIS A 177 -18.59 3.87 7.89
C HIS A 177 -19.89 4.34 8.54
N ALA A 178 -20.25 3.78 9.70
CA ALA A 178 -21.47 4.15 10.43
C ALA A 178 -21.50 5.63 10.82
N THR A 179 -20.36 6.19 11.28
CA THR A 179 -20.25 7.60 11.66
C THR A 179 -20.16 8.52 10.43
N ALA A 180 -19.32 8.15 9.45
CA ALA A 180 -19.09 8.95 8.25
C ALA A 180 -20.35 9.06 7.39
N PHE A 181 -21.10 7.98 7.23
CA PHE A 181 -22.29 7.90 6.39
C PHE A 181 -23.58 7.77 7.22
N GLN A 182 -23.59 8.35 8.42
CA GLN A 182 -24.72 8.29 9.36
C GLN A 182 -26.05 8.69 8.72
N GLY A 183 -27.09 7.89 8.99
CA GLY A 183 -28.43 8.08 8.44
C GLY A 183 -28.57 7.75 6.94
N THR A 184 -27.57 7.11 6.34
CA THR A 184 -27.63 6.63 4.94
C THR A 184 -27.27 5.16 4.86
N SER A 185 -27.61 4.49 3.75
CA SER A 185 -27.40 3.05 3.60
C SER A 185 -25.94 2.60 3.55
N LEU A 186 -24.99 3.49 3.23
CA LEU A 186 -23.55 3.18 3.34
C LEU A 186 -23.06 3.06 4.79
N GLY A 187 -23.83 3.59 5.76
CA GLY A 187 -23.52 3.45 7.18
C GLY A 187 -23.91 2.09 7.76
N TYR A 188 -24.62 1.25 7.01
CA TYR A 188 -24.94 -0.10 7.45
C TYR A 188 -23.71 -1.01 7.38
N THR A 189 -23.63 -1.94 8.34
CA THR A 189 -22.65 -3.04 8.31
C THR A 189 -23.10 -4.08 7.28
N ILE A 190 -22.16 -4.92 6.83
CA ILE A 190 -22.45 -5.95 5.83
C ILE A 190 -23.27 -7.08 6.44
N LEU A 191 -22.92 -7.51 7.66
CA LEU A 191 -23.63 -8.57 8.39
C LEU A 191 -25.01 -8.13 8.89
N GLY A 192 -25.16 -6.84 9.16
CA GLY A 192 -26.34 -6.25 9.77
C GLY A 192 -26.48 -6.54 11.27
N PRO A 193 -27.47 -5.93 11.94
CA PRO A 193 -27.63 -6.07 13.38
C PRO A 193 -28.20 -7.45 13.74
N THR A 194 -27.78 -7.98 14.88
CA THR A 194 -28.24 -9.27 15.44
C THR A 194 -29.77 -9.40 15.49
N LYS A 195 -30.49 -8.29 15.72
CA LYS A 195 -31.95 -8.26 15.72
C LYS A 195 -32.52 -8.63 14.35
N ASN A 196 -31.97 -8.07 13.27
CA ASN A 196 -32.40 -8.36 11.90
C ASN A 196 -32.00 -9.77 11.49
N ILE A 197 -30.78 -10.20 11.82
CA ILE A 197 -30.32 -11.57 11.57
C ILE A 197 -31.26 -12.58 12.22
N LYS A 198 -31.90 -12.27 13.34
CA LYS A 198 -32.89 -13.16 13.97
C LYS A 198 -34.27 -13.14 13.31
N SER A 199 -34.63 -12.08 12.60
CA SER A 199 -35.96 -11.90 11.98
C SER A 199 -36.00 -12.14 10.47
N ILE A 200 -34.85 -12.18 9.77
CA ILE A 200 -34.80 -12.40 8.32
C ILE A 200 -35.48 -13.71 7.95
N THR A 201 -36.44 -13.61 7.03
CA THR A 201 -37.23 -14.74 6.53
C THR A 201 -36.87 -15.09 5.09
N LYS A 202 -37.33 -16.26 4.62
CA LYS A 202 -37.20 -16.68 3.22
C LYS A 202 -37.78 -15.65 2.24
N LYS A 203 -38.86 -14.97 2.62
CA LYS A 203 -39.50 -13.98 1.77
C LYS A 203 -38.57 -12.80 1.50
N ASP A 204 -37.87 -12.32 2.51
CA ASP A 204 -36.94 -11.20 2.39
C ASP A 204 -35.78 -11.53 1.44
N LEU A 205 -35.27 -12.76 1.49
CA LEU A 205 -34.25 -13.27 0.57
C LEU A 205 -34.77 -13.30 -0.88
N LEU A 206 -35.98 -13.83 -1.09
CA LEU A 206 -36.60 -13.88 -2.42
C LEU A 206 -36.90 -12.49 -2.98
N ASP A 207 -37.29 -11.54 -2.12
CA ASP A 207 -37.55 -10.16 -2.52
C ASP A 207 -36.26 -9.47 -3.00
N ILE A 208 -35.11 -9.71 -2.33
CA ILE A 208 -33.80 -9.22 -2.79
C ILE A 208 -33.39 -9.85 -4.13
N ILE A 209 -33.50 -11.17 -4.28
CA ILE A 209 -33.19 -11.86 -5.55
C ILE A 209 -34.10 -11.29 -6.66
N GLY A 210 -35.40 -11.24 -6.41
CA GLY A 210 -36.40 -10.77 -7.36
C GLY A 210 -36.22 -9.31 -7.79
N THR A 211 -35.63 -8.48 -6.93
CA THR A 211 -35.40 -7.05 -7.18
C THR A 211 -34.04 -6.76 -7.80
N HIS A 212 -32.96 -7.38 -7.29
CA HIS A 212 -31.58 -6.98 -7.61
C HIS A 212 -30.87 -7.93 -8.58
N TYR A 213 -31.20 -9.22 -8.61
CA TYR A 213 -30.51 -10.23 -9.42
C TYR A 213 -31.05 -10.21 -10.86
N LYS A 214 -30.80 -9.10 -11.55
CA LYS A 214 -31.27 -8.83 -12.92
C LYS A 214 -30.12 -8.76 -13.90
N ALA A 215 -30.33 -9.25 -15.12
CA ALA A 215 -29.30 -9.33 -16.16
C ALA A 215 -28.47 -8.04 -16.37
N PRO A 216 -29.06 -6.82 -16.42
CA PRO A 216 -28.28 -5.59 -16.57
C PRO A 216 -27.29 -5.28 -15.44
N ARG A 217 -27.55 -5.79 -14.22
CA ARG A 217 -26.72 -5.61 -13.01
C ARG A 217 -25.69 -6.70 -12.81
N VAL A 218 -25.68 -7.72 -13.67
CA VAL A 218 -24.76 -8.85 -13.60
C VAL A 218 -23.69 -8.70 -14.69
N VAL A 219 -22.45 -8.97 -14.29
CA VAL A 219 -21.31 -9.12 -15.19
C VAL A 219 -20.75 -10.51 -14.99
N LEU A 220 -20.65 -11.27 -16.09
CA LEU A 220 -19.88 -12.50 -16.13
C LEU A 220 -18.44 -12.15 -16.54
N ALA A 221 -17.49 -12.36 -15.63
CA ALA A 221 -16.07 -12.18 -15.90
C ALA A 221 -15.35 -13.52 -15.88
N ALA A 222 -14.33 -13.68 -16.73
CA ALA A 222 -13.46 -14.84 -16.73
C ALA A 222 -12.02 -14.47 -17.10
N ALA A 223 -11.04 -15.14 -16.49
CA ALA A 223 -9.63 -14.98 -16.83
C ALA A 223 -8.90 -16.32 -16.73
N GLY A 224 -7.98 -16.59 -17.66
CA GLY A 224 -7.23 -17.85 -17.71
C GLY A 224 -7.10 -18.36 -19.16
N GLY A 225 -7.14 -19.67 -19.37
CA GLY A 225 -7.24 -20.24 -20.71
C GLY A 225 -8.70 -20.30 -21.16
N ILE A 226 -9.21 -19.24 -21.78
CA ILE A 226 -10.63 -19.16 -22.14
C ILE A 226 -10.88 -18.48 -23.48
N ASN A 227 -11.65 -19.15 -24.33
CA ASN A 227 -12.14 -18.57 -25.57
C ASN A 227 -13.40 -17.71 -25.30
N HIS A 228 -13.33 -16.43 -25.62
CA HIS A 228 -14.45 -15.48 -25.44
C HIS A 228 -15.73 -15.91 -26.18
N ASP A 229 -15.61 -16.44 -27.40
CA ASP A 229 -16.78 -16.79 -28.21
C ASP A 229 -17.49 -18.04 -27.65
N GLU A 230 -16.73 -18.95 -27.03
CA GLU A 230 -17.27 -20.11 -26.33
C GLU A 230 -17.94 -19.69 -25.02
N LEU A 231 -17.29 -18.82 -24.24
CA LEU A 231 -17.88 -18.24 -23.03
C LEU A 231 -19.19 -17.51 -23.34
N HIS A 232 -19.24 -16.72 -24.41
CA HIS A 232 -20.43 -16.00 -24.82
C HIS A 232 -21.59 -16.95 -25.11
N LYS A 233 -21.36 -18.03 -25.86
CA LYS A 233 -22.39 -19.05 -26.15
C LYS A 233 -22.85 -19.76 -24.89
N LEU A 234 -21.93 -20.12 -23.99
CA LEU A 234 -22.29 -20.76 -22.71
C LEU A 234 -23.09 -19.80 -21.81
N ALA A 235 -22.74 -18.51 -21.82
CA ALA A 235 -23.47 -17.48 -21.09
C ALA A 235 -24.88 -17.29 -21.67
N GLU A 236 -25.04 -17.29 -22.99
CA GLU A 236 -26.35 -17.20 -23.65
C GLU A 236 -27.24 -18.40 -23.28
N GLN A 237 -26.69 -19.61 -23.26
CA GLN A 237 -27.42 -20.84 -22.91
C GLN A 237 -27.88 -20.86 -21.45
N ASN A 238 -27.00 -20.47 -20.51
CA ASN A 238 -27.26 -20.57 -19.08
C ASN A 238 -27.95 -19.32 -18.51
N LEU A 239 -27.44 -18.14 -18.84
CA LEU A 239 -27.86 -16.86 -18.27
C LEU A 239 -28.82 -16.08 -19.17
N GLY A 240 -29.08 -16.53 -20.40
CA GLY A 240 -30.05 -15.87 -21.31
C GLY A 240 -31.47 -15.80 -20.73
N LYS A 241 -31.84 -16.75 -19.86
CA LYS A 241 -33.14 -16.79 -19.17
C LYS A 241 -33.26 -15.79 -18.01
N LEU A 242 -32.16 -15.17 -17.61
CA LEU A 242 -32.18 -14.24 -16.48
C LEU A 242 -33.03 -13.02 -16.81
N THR A 243 -33.93 -12.65 -15.90
CA THR A 243 -34.87 -11.55 -16.12
C THR A 243 -34.13 -10.22 -16.29
N CYS A 244 -34.49 -9.46 -17.32
CA CYS A 244 -34.02 -8.10 -17.57
C CYS A 244 -35.06 -7.03 -17.21
N HIS A 245 -36.32 -7.45 -17.01
CA HIS A 245 -37.43 -6.56 -16.70
C HIS A 245 -37.59 -6.38 -15.19
N TYR A 246 -37.79 -5.13 -14.80
CA TYR A 246 -38.25 -4.73 -13.49
C TYR A 246 -39.77 -4.59 -13.56
N GLU A 247 -40.49 -5.34 -12.72
CA GLU A 247 -41.95 -5.17 -12.58
C GLU A 247 -42.28 -3.84 -11.86
N SER A 248 -41.32 -3.31 -11.10
CA SER A 248 -41.40 -2.08 -10.30
C SER A 248 -40.32 -1.06 -10.73
N VAL A 249 -40.07 -0.06 -9.89
CA VAL A 249 -39.04 0.97 -10.12
C VAL A 249 -37.65 0.35 -10.04
N ILE A 250 -36.77 0.70 -10.98
CA ILE A 250 -35.35 0.30 -10.95
C ILE A 250 -34.73 0.82 -9.64
N PRO A 251 -34.08 -0.02 -8.82
CA PRO A 251 -33.50 0.44 -7.56
C PRO A 251 -32.38 1.46 -7.84
N GLU A 252 -32.66 2.74 -7.58
CA GLU A 252 -31.69 3.82 -7.75
C GLU A 252 -30.71 3.86 -6.58
N ARG A 253 -29.46 4.22 -6.87
CA ARG A 253 -28.46 4.47 -5.83
C ARG A 253 -28.69 5.85 -5.22
N LEU A 254 -29.28 5.87 -4.03
CA LEU A 254 -29.43 7.12 -3.28
C LEU A 254 -28.05 7.72 -2.96
N PRO A 255 -27.86 9.05 -3.13
CA PRO A 255 -26.65 9.73 -2.69
C PRO A 255 -26.45 9.57 -1.17
N CYS A 256 -25.22 9.29 -0.76
CA CYS A 256 -24.87 9.16 0.65
C CYS A 256 -24.15 10.41 1.11
N ARG A 257 -24.65 11.03 2.17
CA ARG A 257 -24.07 12.23 2.78
C ARG A 257 -22.92 11.81 3.70
N PHE A 258 -21.75 12.36 3.45
CA PHE A 258 -20.65 12.29 4.41
C PHE A 258 -20.85 13.32 5.53
N THR A 259 -20.63 12.91 6.77
CA THR A 259 -20.69 13.77 7.96
C THR A 259 -19.38 13.65 8.71
N GLY A 260 -18.72 14.78 8.98
CA GLY A 260 -17.56 14.81 9.86
C GLY A 260 -18.02 14.67 11.31
N SER A 261 -17.70 13.55 11.93
CA SER A 261 -18.12 13.19 13.28
C SER A 261 -17.11 12.28 13.95
N GLU A 262 -17.26 12.06 15.25
CA GLU A 262 -16.42 11.12 15.98
C GLU A 262 -17.21 10.06 16.74
N ILE A 263 -16.59 8.88 16.90
CA ILE A 263 -17.03 7.84 17.82
C ILE A 263 -15.84 7.43 18.69
N ARG A 264 -16.07 7.35 19.99
CA ARG A 264 -15.06 6.95 20.98
C ARG A 264 -15.55 5.73 21.73
N HIS A 265 -15.01 4.55 21.40
CA HIS A 265 -15.26 3.32 22.14
C HIS A 265 -14.11 3.07 23.11
N ARG A 266 -14.17 3.72 24.28
CA ARG A 266 -13.13 3.61 25.30
C ARG A 266 -13.26 2.27 26.03
N ASP A 267 -12.25 1.43 25.87
CA ASP A 267 -12.04 0.20 26.64
C ASP A 267 -10.58 0.12 27.09
N ASP A 268 -10.34 0.48 28.35
CA ASP A 268 -9.00 0.52 28.95
C ASP A 268 -8.43 -0.90 29.21
N ASN A 269 -9.22 -1.97 29.04
CA ASN A 269 -8.75 -3.34 29.19
C ASN A 269 -8.06 -3.87 27.93
N MET A 270 -8.28 -3.23 26.77
CA MET A 270 -7.59 -3.59 25.53
C MET A 270 -6.11 -3.18 25.61
N PRO A 271 -5.18 -4.00 25.08
CA PRO A 271 -3.76 -3.71 25.18
C PRO A 271 -3.33 -2.51 24.33
N LEU A 272 -3.94 -2.32 23.16
CA LEU A 272 -3.57 -1.32 22.16
C LEU A 272 -4.77 -0.48 21.76
N ALA A 273 -4.53 0.79 21.41
CA ALA A 273 -5.52 1.69 20.85
C ALA A 273 -5.53 1.58 19.32
N HIS A 274 -6.71 1.31 18.76
CA HIS A 274 -6.98 1.27 17.34
C HIS A 274 -7.70 2.54 16.93
N MET A 275 -7.19 3.23 15.91
CA MET A 275 -7.73 4.52 15.47
C MET A 275 -7.86 4.55 13.93
N ALA A 276 -8.91 5.18 13.40
CA ALA A 276 -8.93 5.58 12.00
C ALA A 276 -9.51 6.97 11.81
N LEU A 277 -8.85 7.72 10.93
CA LEU A 277 -9.20 9.06 10.54
C LEU A 277 -9.40 9.09 9.03
N ALA A 278 -10.57 9.58 8.57
CA ALA A 278 -10.87 9.66 7.15
C ALA A 278 -11.58 10.97 6.77
N VAL A 279 -11.38 11.41 5.54
CA VAL A 279 -12.13 12.49 4.90
C VAL A 279 -12.95 11.93 3.75
N GLN A 280 -13.95 12.69 3.32
CA GLN A 280 -14.72 12.36 2.13
C GLN A 280 -13.82 12.42 0.89
N SER A 281 -13.68 11.30 0.19
CA SER A 281 -13.09 11.26 -1.14
C SER A 281 -14.17 11.18 -2.23
N GLY A 282 -13.74 11.29 -3.48
CA GLY A 282 -14.61 11.07 -4.62
C GLY A 282 -15.02 9.59 -4.76
N GLY A 283 -16.03 9.35 -5.61
CA GLY A 283 -16.43 7.99 -5.95
C GLY A 283 -15.50 7.28 -6.94
N TRP A 284 -16.02 6.32 -7.70
CA TRP A 284 -15.30 5.66 -8.79
C TRP A 284 -15.03 6.61 -9.97
N GLU A 285 -16.05 7.32 -10.45
CA GLU A 285 -15.99 8.17 -11.66
C GLU A 285 -15.15 9.48 -11.64
N PRO A 286 -14.73 10.07 -10.50
CA PRO A 286 -13.90 11.27 -10.51
C PRO A 286 -12.53 11.03 -11.14
N SER A 287 -12.08 11.99 -11.95
CA SER A 287 -10.71 12.08 -12.46
C SER A 287 -9.66 12.08 -11.35
N ASP A 288 -10.03 12.57 -10.16
CA ASP A 288 -9.14 12.77 -9.02
C ASP A 288 -8.82 11.47 -8.25
N SER A 289 -9.48 10.34 -8.54
CA SER A 289 -9.31 9.09 -7.79
C SER A 289 -7.89 8.52 -7.87
N ILE A 290 -7.26 8.60 -9.04
CA ILE A 290 -5.86 8.18 -9.26
C ILE A 290 -4.90 9.06 -8.47
N THR A 291 -5.14 10.37 -8.44
CA THR A 291 -4.34 11.32 -7.67
C THR A 291 -4.42 11.03 -6.17
N LEU A 292 -5.60 10.65 -5.66
CA LEU A 292 -5.76 10.21 -4.27
C LEU A 292 -5.09 8.86 -3.98
N MET A 293 -5.04 7.93 -4.94
CA MET A 293 -4.24 6.71 -4.80
C MET A 293 -2.74 7.02 -4.69
N ILE A 294 -2.24 8.00 -5.46
CA ILE A 294 -0.85 8.47 -5.35
C ILE A 294 -0.62 9.12 -3.98
N ALA A 295 -1.56 9.93 -3.49
CA ALA A 295 -1.51 10.49 -2.14
C ALA A 295 -1.44 9.41 -1.05
N SER A 296 -2.25 8.34 -1.15
CA SER A 296 -2.18 7.21 -0.24
C SER A 296 -0.85 6.46 -0.34
N ALA A 297 -0.30 6.30 -1.55
CA ALA A 297 1.02 5.67 -1.74
C ALA A 297 2.18 6.52 -1.17
N LEU A 298 2.03 7.85 -1.11
CA LEU A 298 2.98 8.74 -0.43
C LEU A 298 2.96 8.55 1.09
N VAL A 299 1.77 8.48 1.68
CA VAL A 299 1.60 8.20 3.12
C VAL A 299 2.13 6.80 3.43
N GLY A 300 1.76 5.83 2.60
CA GLY A 300 2.23 4.45 2.67
C GLY A 300 1.59 3.64 3.80
N CYS A 301 2.27 2.55 4.14
CA CYS A 301 1.98 1.70 5.30
C CYS A 301 3.31 1.34 5.98
N TRP A 302 3.23 1.03 7.27
CA TRP A 302 4.35 0.61 8.09
C TRP A 302 3.87 -0.28 9.22
N ASP A 303 4.71 -1.20 9.64
CA ASP A 303 4.50 -2.08 10.78
C ASP A 303 5.83 -2.29 11.51
N CYS A 304 5.79 -2.52 12.82
CA CYS A 304 6.99 -2.66 13.66
C CYS A 304 7.86 -3.87 13.29
N THR A 305 7.32 -4.84 12.55
CA THR A 305 8.07 -5.99 12.00
C THR A 305 8.95 -5.62 10.81
N GLN A 306 8.70 -4.49 10.15
CA GLN A 306 9.47 -4.05 9.02
C GLN A 306 10.75 -3.34 9.52
N GLY A 307 11.92 -3.92 9.27
CA GLY A 307 13.21 -3.35 9.70
C GLY A 307 13.85 -2.38 8.68
N GLY A 308 14.71 -1.47 9.16
CA GLY A 308 15.66 -0.72 8.32
C GLY A 308 15.24 0.69 7.89
N PHE A 309 14.36 1.39 8.62
CA PHE A 309 13.78 2.65 8.15
C PHE A 309 14.57 3.92 8.45
N GLN A 310 15.50 3.90 9.40
CA GLN A 310 16.33 5.07 9.70
C GLN A 310 17.11 5.61 8.48
N GLN A 311 17.47 4.74 7.53
CA GLN A 311 18.20 5.09 6.31
C GLN A 311 17.38 4.93 5.02
N SER A 312 16.15 4.42 5.11
CA SER A 312 15.28 4.21 3.95
C SER A 312 14.54 5.49 3.57
N PRO A 313 14.34 5.81 2.28
CA PRO A 313 13.49 6.90 1.83
C PRO A 313 12.00 6.54 2.01
N ALA A 314 11.59 5.99 3.16
CA ALA A 314 10.19 5.73 3.48
C ALA A 314 9.44 7.03 3.78
N SER A 315 8.12 6.93 3.95
CA SER A 315 7.27 8.05 4.35
C SER A 315 7.78 8.65 5.66
N ASN A 316 7.60 9.96 5.85
CA ASN A 316 8.12 10.65 7.03
C ASN A 316 7.51 10.06 8.31
N ILE A 317 6.22 9.69 8.24
CA ILE A 317 5.50 9.00 9.31
C ILE A 317 6.23 7.72 9.74
N ALA A 318 6.60 6.84 8.79
CA ALA A 318 7.33 5.60 9.09
C ALA A 318 8.67 5.86 9.80
N LYS A 319 9.40 6.90 9.40
CA LYS A 319 10.66 7.29 10.05
C LYS A 319 10.45 7.77 11.49
N TYR A 320 9.38 8.54 11.73
CA TYR A 320 9.04 8.98 13.08
C TYR A 320 8.60 7.80 13.96
N CYS A 321 7.79 6.88 13.43
CA CYS A 321 7.39 5.67 14.13
C CYS A 321 8.60 4.82 14.54
N ASP A 322 9.54 4.58 13.63
CA ASP A 322 10.76 3.78 13.88
C ASP A 322 11.74 4.48 14.84
N SER A 323 11.96 5.79 14.68
CA SER A 323 12.94 6.53 15.50
C SER A 323 12.47 6.84 16.92
N GLN A 324 11.18 7.10 17.11
CA GLN A 324 10.59 7.44 18.42
C GLN A 324 9.84 6.26 19.05
N ASN A 325 9.77 5.11 18.36
CA ASN A 325 8.94 3.97 18.74
C ASN A 325 7.47 4.38 18.98
N VAL A 326 6.97 5.28 18.12
CA VAL A 326 5.62 5.88 18.21
C VAL A 326 4.69 5.07 17.31
N GLY A 327 4.03 4.08 17.89
CA GLY A 327 3.01 3.26 17.22
C GLY A 327 3.50 1.88 16.81
N TYR A 328 2.54 0.98 16.61
CA TYR A 328 2.76 -0.40 16.19
C TYR A 328 2.68 -0.54 14.67
N SER A 329 1.62 0.00 14.07
CA SER A 329 1.41 -0.05 12.63
C SER A 329 0.52 1.10 12.15
N PHE A 330 0.65 1.44 10.88
CA PHE A 330 -0.31 2.30 10.19
C PHE A 330 -0.45 1.91 8.72
N GLN A 331 -1.61 2.23 8.16
CA GLN A 331 -1.92 2.00 6.76
C GLN A 331 -2.82 3.11 6.24
N SER A 332 -2.39 3.76 5.13
CA SER A 332 -3.31 4.62 4.37
C SER A 332 -4.26 3.78 3.52
N PHE A 333 -5.51 4.21 3.46
CA PHE A 333 -6.54 3.59 2.63
C PHE A 333 -7.28 4.63 1.79
N ASN A 334 -7.78 4.18 0.64
CA ASN A 334 -8.65 4.94 -0.24
C ASN A 334 -9.80 4.02 -0.73
N THR A 335 -10.91 4.07 -0.03
CA THR A 335 -12.10 3.27 -0.34
C THR A 335 -13.04 4.10 -1.22
N CYS A 336 -13.33 3.60 -2.42
CA CYS A 336 -14.21 4.27 -3.37
C CYS A 336 -15.57 3.56 -3.46
N TYR A 337 -16.65 4.34 -3.45
CA TYR A 337 -18.02 3.89 -3.78
C TYR A 337 -18.53 4.62 -5.01
N SER A 338 -19.74 4.31 -5.47
CA SER A 338 -20.32 4.93 -6.68
C SER A 338 -20.27 6.47 -6.66
N ASN A 339 -20.69 7.11 -5.56
CA ASN A 339 -20.90 8.57 -5.49
C ASN A 339 -20.01 9.29 -4.45
N THR A 340 -19.29 8.54 -3.62
CA THR A 340 -18.50 9.06 -2.50
C THR A 340 -17.41 8.06 -2.16
N GLY A 341 -16.45 8.42 -1.33
CA GLY A 341 -15.47 7.49 -0.79
C GLY A 341 -14.94 7.94 0.57
N LEU A 342 -14.04 7.13 1.12
CA LEU A 342 -13.25 7.44 2.31
C LEU A 342 -11.77 7.41 1.94
N TRP A 343 -11.07 8.50 2.20
CA TRP A 343 -9.62 8.55 2.12
C TRP A 343 -9.07 8.86 3.50
N GLY A 344 -8.12 8.06 3.98
CA GLY A 344 -7.71 8.17 5.36
C GLY A 344 -6.52 7.31 5.72
N ILE A 345 -6.34 7.17 7.03
CA ILE A 345 -5.31 6.36 7.65
C ILE A 345 -5.89 5.62 8.84
N TYR A 346 -5.53 4.34 8.94
CA TYR A 346 -5.75 3.49 10.09
C TYR A 346 -4.40 3.31 10.80
N PHE A 347 -4.37 3.41 12.12
CA PHE A 347 -3.16 3.20 12.89
C PHE A 347 -3.45 2.55 14.24
N VAL A 348 -2.45 1.82 14.74
CA VAL A 348 -2.47 1.13 16.02
C VAL A 348 -1.30 1.65 16.85
N CYS A 349 -1.56 2.05 18.09
CA CYS A 349 -0.54 2.60 18.96
C CYS A 349 -0.82 2.33 20.45
N ASP A 350 0.20 2.55 21.28
CA ASP A 350 0.05 2.55 22.73
C ASP A 350 -0.74 3.77 23.20
N LYS A 351 -1.41 3.61 24.35
CA LYS A 351 -2.21 4.66 25.01
C LYS A 351 -1.49 5.99 25.25
N ASP A 352 -0.16 5.95 25.43
CA ASP A 352 0.66 7.13 25.76
C ASP A 352 1.14 7.90 24.52
N HIS A 353 1.00 7.32 23.32
CA HIS A 353 1.57 7.84 22.08
C HIS A 353 0.51 8.30 21.05
N ILE A 354 -0.78 8.18 21.37
CA ILE A 354 -1.91 8.51 20.47
C ILE A 354 -1.81 9.95 19.96
N SER A 355 -1.67 10.91 20.88
CA SER A 355 -1.63 12.34 20.54
C SER A 355 -0.43 12.73 19.67
N CYS A 356 0.69 12.03 19.84
CA CYS A 356 1.90 12.19 19.04
C CYS A 356 1.65 11.70 17.61
N MET A 357 1.09 10.49 17.47
CA MET A 357 0.78 9.90 16.17
C MET A 357 -0.24 10.73 15.39
N GLU A 358 -1.32 11.18 16.05
CA GLU A 358 -2.30 12.11 15.46
C GLU A 358 -1.64 13.38 14.91
N THR A 359 -0.71 13.97 15.68
CA THR A 359 0.01 15.18 15.28
C THR A 359 0.84 14.93 14.03
N ILE A 360 1.64 13.87 14.02
CA ILE A 360 2.52 13.50 12.90
C ILE A 360 1.71 13.25 11.62
N ILE A 361 0.60 12.51 11.74
CA ILE A 361 -0.30 12.21 10.62
C ILE A 361 -0.86 13.49 10.01
N LEU A 362 -1.41 14.38 10.85
CA LEU A 362 -2.04 15.61 10.39
C LEU A 362 -1.02 16.58 9.80
N ASP A 363 0.19 16.63 10.34
CA ASP A 363 1.28 17.43 9.78
C ASP A 363 1.72 16.92 8.41
N GLU A 364 1.81 15.61 8.21
CA GLU A 364 2.09 15.02 6.90
C GLU A 364 0.95 15.30 5.90
N TRP A 365 -0.31 15.23 6.33
CA TRP A 365 -1.46 15.61 5.49
C TRP A 365 -1.41 17.08 5.06
N MET A 366 -0.98 17.97 5.96
CA MET A 366 -0.79 19.39 5.62
C MET A 366 0.41 19.58 4.69
N LYS A 367 1.50 18.80 4.86
CA LYS A 367 2.64 18.77 3.93
C LYS A 367 2.19 18.34 2.53
N LEU A 368 1.31 17.35 2.43
CA LEU A 368 0.71 16.90 1.16
C LEU A 368 -0.05 18.00 0.43
N CYS A 369 -0.64 18.94 1.16
CA CYS A 369 -1.37 20.07 0.59
C CYS A 369 -0.46 21.22 0.13
N SER A 370 0.71 21.43 0.77
CA SER A 370 1.53 22.63 0.54
C SER A 370 2.88 22.37 -0.14
N THR A 371 3.72 21.48 0.42
CA THR A 371 5.16 21.43 0.14
C THR A 371 5.64 20.15 -0.54
N VAL A 372 4.73 19.38 -1.14
CA VAL A 372 5.12 18.17 -1.91
C VAL A 372 6.11 18.50 -3.04
N THR A 373 7.14 17.66 -3.15
CA THR A 373 8.18 17.72 -4.18
C THR A 373 7.90 16.74 -5.33
N ASP A 374 8.33 17.07 -6.54
CA ASP A 374 8.19 16.17 -7.70
C ASP A 374 8.92 14.83 -7.51
N PHE A 375 10.03 14.83 -6.75
CA PHE A 375 10.79 13.61 -6.46
C PHE A 375 9.97 12.63 -5.59
N GLU A 376 9.31 13.11 -4.55
CA GLU A 376 8.42 12.29 -3.71
C GLU A 376 7.25 11.74 -4.54
N VAL A 377 6.65 12.58 -5.40
CA VAL A 377 5.55 12.17 -6.29
C VAL A 377 6.00 11.08 -7.25
N GLN A 378 7.16 11.24 -7.89
CA GLN A 378 7.68 10.23 -8.81
C GLN A 378 7.93 8.88 -8.11
N ARG A 379 8.43 8.92 -6.85
CA ARG A 379 8.57 7.71 -6.04
C ARG A 379 7.21 7.06 -5.77
N ALA A 380 6.21 7.83 -5.39
CA ALA A 380 4.86 7.30 -5.11
C ALA A 380 4.18 6.74 -6.36
N LYS A 381 4.37 7.37 -7.52
CA LYS A 381 3.93 6.81 -8.81
C LYS A 381 4.55 5.45 -9.07
N ASN A 382 5.86 5.31 -8.84
CA ASN A 382 6.56 4.04 -9.02
C ASN A 382 6.03 2.97 -8.05
N ILE A 383 5.83 3.31 -6.77
CA ILE A 383 5.24 2.42 -5.77
C ILE A 383 3.84 1.98 -6.21
N LEU A 384 2.98 2.92 -6.60
CA LEU A 384 1.62 2.63 -7.03
C LEU A 384 1.60 1.72 -8.28
N LYS A 385 2.43 1.99 -9.28
CA LYS A 385 2.54 1.15 -10.48
C LYS A 385 2.99 -0.27 -10.14
N THR A 386 4.01 -0.40 -9.28
CA THR A 386 4.49 -1.71 -8.82
C THR A 386 3.39 -2.44 -8.06
N ASN A 387 2.73 -1.79 -7.11
CA ASN A 387 1.64 -2.39 -6.34
C ASN A 387 0.48 -2.82 -7.24
N LEU A 388 0.08 -2.00 -8.20
CA LEU A 388 -0.98 -2.35 -9.16
C LEU A 388 -0.56 -3.53 -10.05
N ALA A 389 0.67 -3.54 -10.57
CA ALA A 389 1.15 -4.63 -11.41
C ALA A 389 1.24 -5.95 -10.63
N LEU A 390 1.76 -5.93 -9.40
CA LEU A 390 1.83 -7.10 -8.53
C LEU A 390 0.46 -7.56 -8.05
N SER A 391 -0.50 -6.65 -7.88
CA SER A 391 -1.86 -7.01 -7.45
C SER A 391 -2.64 -7.80 -8.51
N LEU A 392 -2.25 -7.69 -9.79
CA LEU A 392 -2.90 -8.42 -10.89
C LEU A 392 -2.25 -9.79 -11.17
N ASP A 393 -1.53 -10.35 -10.20
CA ASP A 393 -0.96 -11.68 -10.36
C ASP A 393 -2.02 -12.77 -10.11
N GLY A 394 -2.07 -13.74 -11.03
CA GLY A 394 -3.03 -14.84 -11.00
C GLY A 394 -4.40 -14.57 -11.65
N THR A 395 -5.06 -15.64 -12.08
CA THR A 395 -6.34 -15.57 -12.80
C THR A 395 -7.48 -15.01 -11.95
N THR A 396 -7.47 -15.24 -10.64
CA THR A 396 -8.52 -14.74 -9.73
C THR A 396 -8.47 -13.23 -9.59
N ALA A 397 -7.29 -12.66 -9.34
CA ALA A 397 -7.13 -11.22 -9.20
C ALA A 397 -7.53 -10.50 -10.50
N ILE A 398 -7.11 -11.03 -11.65
CA ILE A 398 -7.49 -10.49 -12.96
C ILE A 398 -9.02 -10.56 -13.17
N CYS A 399 -9.64 -11.71 -12.91
CA CYS A 399 -11.09 -11.90 -13.03
C CYS A 399 -11.88 -10.92 -12.15
N GLU A 400 -11.44 -10.74 -10.90
CA GLU A 400 -12.01 -9.77 -9.96
C GLU A 400 -11.90 -8.34 -10.48
N GLU A 401 -10.73 -7.98 -10.98
CA GLU A 401 -10.50 -6.64 -11.52
C GLU A 401 -11.35 -6.36 -12.76
N ILE A 402 -11.59 -7.37 -13.61
CA ILE A 402 -12.49 -7.28 -14.77
C ILE A 402 -13.93 -7.05 -14.32
N GLY A 403 -14.43 -7.91 -13.42
CA GLY A 403 -15.80 -7.83 -12.91
C GLY A 403 -16.07 -6.50 -12.21
N ARG A 404 -15.19 -6.13 -11.27
CA ARG A 404 -15.27 -4.89 -10.50
C ARG A 404 -15.22 -3.65 -11.40
N GLN A 405 -14.26 -3.54 -12.32
CA GLN A 405 -14.19 -2.38 -13.20
C GLN A 405 -15.36 -2.28 -14.17
N LEU A 406 -15.91 -3.40 -14.65
CA LEU A 406 -17.11 -3.37 -15.48
C LEU A 406 -18.34 -2.93 -14.69
N LEU A 407 -18.46 -3.29 -13.42
CA LEU A 407 -19.52 -2.77 -12.56
C LEU A 407 -19.37 -1.27 -12.30
N CYS A 408 -18.16 -0.81 -11.97
CA CYS A 408 -17.89 0.57 -11.58
C CYS A 408 -17.81 1.55 -12.77
N TYR A 409 -17.04 1.19 -13.81
CA TYR A 409 -16.70 2.06 -14.94
C TYR A 409 -17.41 1.68 -16.25
N SER A 410 -18.13 0.56 -16.27
CA SER A 410 -18.67 -0.04 -17.50
C SER A 410 -17.62 -0.38 -18.57
N ARG A 411 -16.33 -0.36 -18.21
CA ARG A 411 -15.21 -0.74 -19.06
C ARG A 411 -14.03 -1.22 -18.22
N ARG A 412 -13.16 -2.03 -18.81
CA ARG A 412 -11.83 -2.33 -18.27
C ARG A 412 -10.84 -1.27 -18.75
N ALA A 413 -10.12 -0.64 -17.83
CA ALA A 413 -8.99 0.22 -18.14
C ALA A 413 -7.74 -0.65 -18.35
N ASN A 414 -7.05 -0.45 -19.46
CA ASN A 414 -5.81 -1.16 -19.76
C ASN A 414 -4.72 -0.72 -18.77
N MET A 415 -3.84 -1.64 -18.35
CA MET A 415 -2.68 -1.31 -17.51
C MET A 415 -1.84 -0.17 -18.09
N HIS A 416 -1.65 -0.14 -19.42
CA HIS A 416 -0.94 0.97 -20.07
C HIS A 416 -1.67 2.30 -19.92
N GLU A 417 -3.00 2.31 -19.99
CA GLU A 417 -3.81 3.52 -19.78
C GLU A 417 -3.69 3.99 -18.33
N ILE A 418 -3.76 3.08 -17.36
CA ILE A 418 -3.60 3.39 -15.94
C ILE A 418 -2.21 3.97 -15.67
N CYS A 419 -1.15 3.34 -16.19
CA CYS A 419 0.21 3.83 -16.07
C CYS A 419 0.39 5.23 -16.67
N GLN A 420 -0.20 5.50 -17.85
CA GLN A 420 -0.18 6.84 -18.46
C GLN A 420 -0.91 7.88 -17.60
N ARG A 421 -2.06 7.52 -17.03
CA ARG A 421 -2.80 8.40 -16.12
C ARG A 421 -2.01 8.69 -14.85
N ILE A 422 -1.32 7.68 -14.29
CA ILE A 422 -0.42 7.86 -13.14
C ILE A 422 0.75 8.78 -13.51
N ASP A 423 1.35 8.60 -14.69
CA ASP A 423 2.46 9.44 -15.14
C ASP A 423 2.08 10.89 -15.37
N ALA A 424 0.84 11.14 -15.80
CA ALA A 424 0.32 12.48 -16.08
C ALA A 424 0.14 13.36 -14.83
N VAL A 425 0.13 12.80 -13.62
CA VAL A 425 -0.09 13.57 -12.38
C VAL A 425 1.20 14.27 -11.94
N ASP A 426 1.26 15.59 -11.91
CA ASP A 426 2.40 16.33 -11.36
C ASP A 426 2.20 16.70 -9.87
N ALA A 427 3.20 17.32 -9.24
CA ALA A 427 3.07 17.76 -7.85
C ALA A 427 2.05 18.88 -7.67
N GLU A 428 1.81 19.72 -8.68
CA GLU A 428 0.81 20.78 -8.63
C GLU A 428 -0.61 20.21 -8.60
N GLU A 429 -0.90 19.23 -9.44
CA GLU A 429 -2.16 18.51 -9.50
C GLU A 429 -2.44 17.74 -8.21
N LEU A 430 -1.41 17.10 -7.65
CA LEU A 430 -1.52 16.46 -6.34
C LEU A 430 -1.88 17.46 -5.25
N LYS A 431 -1.19 18.62 -5.19
CA LYS A 431 -1.52 19.69 -4.24
C LYS A 431 -2.94 20.20 -4.43
N ARG A 432 -3.38 20.41 -5.68
CA ARG A 432 -4.75 20.83 -6.02
C ARG A 432 -5.79 19.85 -5.48
N VAL A 433 -5.57 18.55 -5.68
CA VAL A 433 -6.47 17.48 -5.21
C VAL A 433 -6.45 17.37 -3.68
N CYS A 434 -5.28 17.39 -3.05
CA CYS A 434 -5.16 17.39 -1.58
C CYS A 434 -5.84 18.61 -0.96
N MET A 435 -5.68 19.81 -1.55
CA MET A 435 -6.39 21.03 -1.12
C MET A 435 -7.91 20.92 -1.27
N LYS A 436 -8.40 20.16 -2.25
CA LYS A 436 -9.84 19.94 -2.47
C LYS A 436 -10.47 18.99 -1.44
N TYR A 437 -9.81 17.87 -1.13
CA TYR A 437 -10.40 16.79 -0.32
C TYR A 437 -9.91 16.74 1.14
N ILE A 438 -8.69 17.24 1.43
CA ILE A 438 -8.07 17.14 2.75
C ILE A 438 -8.12 18.49 3.47
N TYR A 439 -7.72 19.57 2.79
CA TYR A 439 -7.59 20.88 3.44
C TYR A 439 -8.93 21.45 3.91
N ASP A 440 -8.96 21.90 5.17
CA ASP A 440 -10.13 22.51 5.82
C ASP A 440 -11.42 21.67 5.71
N LYS A 441 -11.29 20.34 5.62
CA LYS A 441 -12.43 19.43 5.64
C LYS A 441 -12.68 18.88 7.04
N CYS A 442 -13.93 18.57 7.34
CA CYS A 442 -14.30 17.90 8.58
C CYS A 442 -14.04 16.40 8.40
N PRO A 443 -13.19 15.77 9.22
CA PRO A 443 -12.92 14.33 9.11
C PRO A 443 -13.96 13.52 9.90
N ALA A 444 -14.09 12.25 9.55
CA ALA A 444 -14.69 11.23 10.39
C ALA A 444 -13.58 10.55 11.21
N TYR A 445 -13.76 10.45 12.53
CA TYR A 445 -12.72 9.96 13.44
C TYR A 445 -13.24 8.90 14.40
N VAL A 446 -12.62 7.73 14.42
CA VAL A 446 -13.05 6.63 15.29
C VAL A 446 -11.87 6.11 16.09
N GLY A 447 -12.10 5.89 17.39
CA GLY A 447 -11.15 5.25 18.28
C GLY A 447 -11.77 4.10 19.06
N LEU A 448 -10.99 3.03 19.23
CA LEU A 448 -11.33 1.81 19.96
C LEU A 448 -10.16 1.41 20.87
N GLY A 449 -10.43 1.12 22.16
CA GLY A 449 -9.43 0.68 23.14
C GLY A 449 -9.07 1.76 24.17
N PRO A 450 -7.83 1.79 24.70
CA PRO A 450 -7.40 2.74 25.75
C PRO A 450 -7.14 4.15 25.18
N ILE A 451 -8.20 4.82 24.74
CA ILE A 451 -8.17 6.07 23.96
C ILE A 451 -8.32 7.34 24.83
N GLU A 452 -7.84 7.32 26.09
CA GLU A 452 -7.93 8.49 26.98
C GLU A 452 -7.14 9.70 26.44
N GLN A 453 -6.03 9.45 25.76
CA GLN A 453 -5.18 10.47 25.17
C GLN A 453 -5.65 10.96 23.79
N MET A 454 -6.75 10.42 23.25
CA MET A 454 -7.32 10.82 21.96
C MET A 454 -7.72 12.30 21.98
N SER A 455 -7.17 13.09 21.05
CA SER A 455 -7.44 14.53 21.01
C SER A 455 -8.91 14.85 20.79
N ASP A 456 -9.38 15.98 21.31
CA ASP A 456 -10.73 16.49 21.03
C ASP A 456 -10.94 16.70 19.52
N TYR A 457 -12.18 16.52 19.05
CA TYR A 457 -12.55 16.69 17.64
C TYR A 457 -12.16 18.08 17.11
N ASN A 458 -12.37 19.12 17.93
CA ASN A 458 -12.01 20.49 17.56
C ASN A 458 -10.50 20.66 17.36
N SER A 459 -9.70 19.96 18.17
CA SER A 459 -8.24 19.97 18.05
C SER A 459 -7.80 19.34 16.74
N ILE A 460 -8.36 18.17 16.37
CA ILE A 460 -8.10 17.51 15.08
C ILE A 460 -8.52 18.40 13.92
N ARG A 461 -9.76 18.91 13.95
CA ARG A 461 -10.31 19.79 12.92
C ARG A 461 -9.48 21.06 12.71
N SER A 462 -8.93 21.60 13.80
CA SER A 462 -8.11 22.81 13.76
C SER A 462 -6.71 22.62 13.18
N ARG A 463 -6.20 21.38 13.19
CA ARG A 463 -4.91 21.02 12.61
C ARG A 463 -5.00 20.77 11.10
N MET A 464 -6.20 20.62 10.56
CA MET A 464 -6.45 20.46 9.12
C MET A 464 -6.38 21.77 8.31
N TYR A 465 -5.95 22.86 8.93
CA TYR A 465 -5.58 24.11 8.26
C TYR A 465 -4.43 24.80 9.03
N LYS A 466 -3.47 25.39 8.30
CA LYS A 466 -2.31 26.12 8.86
C LYS A 466 -2.46 27.64 8.68
N VAL A 467 -1.86 28.42 9.58
CA VAL A 467 -1.85 29.90 9.50
C VAL A 467 -1.17 30.38 8.22
N GLU A 468 -0.11 29.70 7.76
CA GLU A 468 0.54 29.99 6.49
C GLU A 468 -0.44 29.96 5.31
N ASN A 469 -1.31 28.95 5.27
CA ASN A 469 -2.27 28.79 4.18
C ASN A 469 -3.39 29.83 4.27
N LEU A 470 -3.77 30.26 5.48
CA LEU A 470 -4.66 31.42 5.67
C LEU A 470 -4.03 32.71 5.12
N LYS A 471 -2.71 32.92 5.29
CA LYS A 471 -2.00 34.05 4.69
C LYS A 471 -2.03 33.99 3.16
N LYS A 472 -1.78 32.82 2.57
CA LYS A 472 -1.88 32.62 1.11
C LYS A 472 -3.29 32.87 0.55
N GLN A 473 -4.34 32.39 1.23
CA GLN A 473 -5.73 32.68 0.83
C GLN A 473 -6.07 34.18 0.93
N LEU A 474 -5.52 34.89 1.92
CA LEU A 474 -5.68 36.35 2.03
C LEU A 474 -4.95 37.09 0.91
N GLU A 475 -3.77 36.61 0.50
CA GLU A 475 -3.03 37.12 -0.66
C GLU A 475 -3.82 36.92 -1.96
N GLU A 476 -4.37 35.73 -2.20
CA GLU A 476 -5.17 35.41 -3.39
C GLU A 476 -6.51 36.17 -3.46
N SER A 477 -7.20 36.33 -2.33
CA SER A 477 -8.53 36.96 -2.29
C SER A 477 -8.51 38.49 -2.26
N ARG A 478 -7.42 39.11 -1.76
CA ARG A 478 -7.35 40.57 -1.56
C ARG A 478 -6.19 41.26 -2.30
N GLY A 479 -5.39 40.52 -3.08
CA GLY A 479 -4.38 41.04 -4.02
C GLY A 479 -3.03 41.43 -3.38
N ASP A 480 -2.10 41.92 -4.22
CA ASP A 480 -0.67 42.17 -3.92
C ASP A 480 -0.35 43.03 -2.68
N ARG A 481 -1.33 43.70 -2.07
CA ARG A 481 -1.13 44.48 -0.82
C ARG A 481 -0.94 43.60 0.42
N TYR A 482 -1.15 42.30 0.28
CA TYR A 482 -1.09 41.32 1.37
C TYR A 482 0.16 40.43 1.31
N ILE A 483 1.09 40.68 0.39
CA ILE A 483 2.39 40.04 0.35
C ILE A 483 3.12 40.37 1.67
N SER A 484 3.48 39.34 2.45
CA SER A 484 4.19 39.45 3.75
C SER A 484 3.40 40.00 4.94
N VAL A 485 2.14 39.58 5.08
CA VAL A 485 1.28 39.96 6.22
C VAL A 485 1.68 39.28 7.54
N LYS A 486 1.78 40.08 8.61
CA LYS A 486 1.78 39.57 9.99
C LYS A 486 0.34 39.51 10.49
N LEU A 487 -0.12 38.31 10.84
CA LEU A 487 -1.42 38.11 11.49
C LEU A 487 -1.22 38.25 13.00
N ILE A 488 -2.03 39.08 13.65
CA ILE A 488 -2.02 39.25 15.10
C ILE A 488 -3.39 38.89 15.66
N TYR A 489 -3.40 38.02 16.66
CA TYR A 489 -4.58 37.70 17.44
C TYR A 489 -4.26 37.81 18.94
N LYS A 490 -5.08 38.54 19.69
CA LYS A 490 -4.88 38.84 21.14
C LYS A 490 -3.46 39.32 21.49
N GLY A 491 -2.86 40.13 20.63
CA GLY A 491 -1.53 40.72 20.87
C GLY A 491 -0.33 39.80 20.62
N LYS A 492 -0.54 38.55 20.18
CA LYS A 492 0.54 37.64 19.73
C LYS A 492 0.62 37.63 18.20
N ILE A 493 1.83 37.73 17.67
CA ILE A 493 2.10 37.55 16.24
C ILE A 493 2.00 36.07 15.93
N MET A 494 1.20 35.72 14.94
CA MET A 494 0.98 34.33 14.54
C MET A 494 2.10 33.87 13.60
N ASN A 495 2.81 32.81 14.01
CA ASN A 495 3.81 32.16 13.18
C ASN A 495 3.13 31.35 12.07
N ASN A 496 3.85 31.12 10.98
CA ASN A 496 3.33 30.44 9.80
C ASN A 496 3.06 28.95 10.07
N GLU A 497 3.93 28.32 10.85
CA GLU A 497 3.90 26.88 11.16
C GLU A 497 2.84 26.48 12.19
N ASP A 498 2.35 27.45 12.96
CA ASP A 498 1.38 27.22 14.01
C ASP A 498 -0.05 27.02 13.44
N THR A 499 -0.86 26.23 14.15
CA THR A 499 -2.29 26.05 13.85
C THR A 499 -3.11 27.18 14.50
N LEU A 500 -4.28 27.54 13.95
CA LEU A 500 -5.08 28.68 14.50
C LEU A 500 -5.53 28.45 15.95
N ASN A 501 -5.64 27.20 16.38
CA ASN A 501 -6.08 26.87 17.74
C ASN A 501 -5.01 27.12 18.81
N SER A 502 -3.72 27.08 18.47
CA SER A 502 -2.65 27.51 19.39
C SER A 502 -2.84 28.95 19.90
N TYR A 503 -3.58 29.77 19.14
CA TYR A 503 -3.93 31.14 19.49
C TYR A 503 -5.32 31.28 20.12
N GLY A 504 -6.14 30.23 20.18
CA GLY A 504 -7.49 30.24 20.77
C GLY A 504 -8.48 31.13 20.02
N LEU A 505 -8.51 31.02 18.69
CA LEU A 505 -9.40 31.75 17.79
C LEU A 505 -10.85 31.25 17.94
N LYS A 506 -11.77 32.16 18.29
CA LYS A 506 -13.21 31.88 18.34
C LYS A 506 -13.84 32.10 16.96
N GLU A 507 -14.92 31.39 16.65
CA GLU A 507 -15.75 31.68 15.48
C GLU A 507 -16.19 33.16 15.48
N ASN A 508 -16.05 33.84 14.34
CA ASN A 508 -16.27 35.28 14.15
C ASN A 508 -15.31 36.25 14.88
N ALA A 509 -14.15 35.78 15.37
CA ALA A 509 -13.18 36.67 15.98
C ALA A 509 -12.39 37.51 14.94
N TYR A 510 -12.11 38.77 15.28
CA TYR A 510 -11.33 39.66 14.43
C TYR A 510 -9.82 39.38 14.53
N ILE A 511 -9.17 39.14 13.39
CA ILE A 511 -7.71 39.03 13.28
C ILE A 511 -7.17 40.35 12.74
N VAL A 512 -6.17 40.91 13.41
CA VAL A 512 -5.50 42.14 12.96
C VAL A 512 -4.44 41.77 11.93
N VAL A 513 -4.62 42.27 10.71
CA VAL A 513 -3.71 42.08 9.59
C VAL A 513 -2.77 43.29 9.53
N LEU A 514 -1.49 43.08 9.83
CA LEU A 514 -0.45 44.09 9.62
C LEU A 514 0.12 43.94 8.21
N CYS A 515 -0.23 44.87 7.34
CA CYS A 515 0.37 45.05 6.03
C CYS A 515 1.58 46.00 6.12
N PRO A 516 2.69 45.74 5.42
CA PRO A 516 3.73 46.74 5.24
C PRO A 516 3.14 47.97 4.52
N LYS A 517 3.49 49.18 4.98
CA LYS A 517 3.09 50.43 4.31
C LYS A 517 3.66 50.42 2.89
N THR A 518 2.79 50.32 1.89
CA THR A 518 3.14 50.70 0.52
C THR A 518 3.50 52.19 0.52
N ALA A 519 4.72 52.52 0.10
CA ALA A 519 5.08 53.91 -0.18
C ALA A 519 4.09 54.45 -1.21
N ARG A 520 3.32 55.48 -0.84
CA ARG A 520 2.41 56.16 -1.76
C ARG A 520 3.24 56.72 -2.92
N ILE A 521 3.06 56.16 -4.11
CA ILE A 521 3.37 56.89 -5.34
C ILE A 521 2.43 58.11 -5.35
N PRO A 522 2.93 59.36 -5.44
CA PRO A 522 2.07 60.52 -5.42
C PRO A 522 1.10 60.48 -6.60
N SER A 523 -0.19 60.50 -6.28
CA SER A 523 -1.27 60.68 -7.24
C SER A 523 -1.09 62.01 -7.98
N ALA A 524 -0.93 61.94 -9.31
CA ALA A 524 -0.94 63.11 -10.17
C ALA A 524 -2.21 63.95 -9.90
N LYS A 525 -2.00 65.17 -9.43
CA LYS A 525 -3.06 66.19 -9.42
C LYS A 525 -3.33 66.60 -10.87
N LYS A 526 -4.61 66.58 -11.24
CA LYS A 526 -5.13 67.34 -12.38
C LYS A 526 -4.97 68.82 -12.05
N GLU A 527 -4.22 69.55 -12.87
CA GLU A 527 -4.31 71.00 -12.97
C GLU A 527 -4.44 71.38 -14.45
N GLU A 528 -5.25 72.40 -14.63
CA GLU A 528 -5.85 72.88 -15.87
C GLU A 528 -4.84 73.61 -16.75
N THR A 529 -5.21 73.74 -18.02
CA THR A 529 -4.52 74.47 -19.09
C THR A 529 -4.27 75.95 -18.77
N GLU A 530 -3.03 76.43 -18.95
CA GLU A 530 -2.72 77.78 -19.43
C GLU A 530 -1.27 77.89 -19.97
N VAL A 531 -1.17 77.97 -21.31
CA VAL A 531 -0.41 78.87 -22.18
C VAL A 531 0.97 79.47 -21.76
N GLU A 532 1.93 79.29 -22.69
CA GLU A 532 3.10 80.14 -23.07
C GLU A 532 4.53 79.98 -22.48
N LYS A 533 5.44 79.70 -23.43
CA LYS A 533 6.78 80.26 -23.70
C LYS A 533 8.06 79.74 -23.02
N GLU A 534 8.87 79.16 -23.91
CA GLU A 534 10.29 79.42 -24.18
C GLU A 534 11.41 78.93 -23.24
N VAL A 535 12.18 77.97 -23.79
CA VAL A 535 13.65 77.99 -24.03
C VAL A 535 14.57 78.29 -22.83
N ARG A 536 15.33 77.27 -22.37
CA ARG A 536 16.79 77.23 -22.58
C ARG A 536 17.43 75.88 -22.21
N VAL A 537 18.43 75.56 -23.03
CA VAL A 537 19.38 74.44 -22.98
C VAL A 537 20.41 74.68 -21.87
N ASP A 538 20.88 73.58 -21.25
CA ASP A 538 22.29 73.25 -20.93
C ASP A 538 22.28 71.85 -20.27
N LYS A 539 22.58 70.76 -20.99
CA LYS A 539 23.91 70.13 -21.18
C LYS A 539 24.77 70.07 -19.91
N GLU A 540 24.83 68.89 -19.31
CA GLU A 540 26.12 68.27 -18.99
C GLU A 540 26.00 66.73 -18.94
N GLU A 541 26.99 66.10 -19.55
CA GLU A 541 27.15 64.68 -19.85
C GLU A 541 27.54 63.89 -18.58
N SER A 542 27.14 62.62 -18.46
CA SER A 542 28.10 61.52 -18.64
C SER A 542 27.41 60.16 -18.80
N LYS A 543 28.04 59.36 -19.65
CA LYS A 543 27.59 58.11 -20.29
C LYS A 543 27.39 56.92 -19.35
N PRO A 544 26.53 55.96 -19.73
CA PRO A 544 26.49 54.60 -19.21
C PRO A 544 27.34 53.62 -20.04
N GLU A 545 27.43 52.38 -19.51
CA GLU A 545 27.77 51.08 -20.14
C GLU A 545 29.19 50.51 -19.89
N PRO A 546 29.38 49.16 -19.96
CA PRO A 546 28.42 48.09 -20.32
C PRO A 546 28.35 46.89 -19.36
N LYS A 547 27.25 46.13 -19.46
CA LYS A 547 27.18 44.71 -19.09
C LYS A 547 27.68 43.89 -20.27
N GLU A 548 28.67 43.03 -20.05
CA GLU A 548 29.10 42.01 -21.02
C GLU A 548 28.31 40.70 -20.83
N GLU A 549 27.79 40.19 -21.95
CA GLU A 549 27.42 38.79 -22.18
C GLU A 549 28.67 37.90 -22.13
N LYS A 550 28.58 36.69 -21.57
CA LYS A 550 29.57 35.64 -21.80
C LYS A 550 28.92 34.29 -22.10
N ASP A 551 29.42 33.73 -23.19
CA ASP A 551 29.11 32.47 -23.84
C ASP A 551 29.27 31.22 -22.97
N ALA A 552 28.53 30.18 -23.34
CA ALA A 552 28.67 28.81 -22.88
C ALA A 552 30.06 28.23 -23.18
N LYS A 553 30.71 27.66 -22.16
CA LYS A 553 31.93 26.84 -22.29
C LYS A 553 31.71 25.41 -21.79
N VAL A 554 32.24 24.49 -22.58
CA VAL A 554 32.32 23.03 -22.40
C VAL A 554 33.11 22.68 -21.14
N ILE A 555 32.62 21.69 -20.37
CA ILE A 555 33.24 21.20 -19.13
C ILE A 555 34.34 20.19 -19.49
N GLU A 556 35.61 20.52 -19.21
CA GLU A 556 36.74 19.59 -19.18
C GLU A 556 36.97 19.10 -17.74
N THR A 557 37.15 17.79 -17.55
CA THR A 557 37.51 17.18 -16.25
C THR A 557 38.94 17.58 -15.83
N PRO A 558 39.19 18.06 -14.59
CA PRO A 558 40.52 18.50 -14.18
C PRO A 558 41.47 17.33 -13.91
N THR A 559 42.66 17.37 -14.52
CA THR A 559 43.76 16.43 -14.28
C THR A 559 44.58 16.80 -13.03
N PRO A 560 45.11 15.82 -12.27
CA PRO A 560 45.82 16.04 -11.00
C PRO A 560 47.07 16.93 -11.09
N GLU A 561 47.68 17.03 -12.27
CA GLU A 561 48.92 17.77 -12.50
C GLU A 561 48.78 19.27 -12.25
N LYS A 562 47.56 19.81 -12.35
CA LYS A 562 47.31 21.26 -12.22
C LYS A 562 47.35 21.77 -10.78
N TYR A 563 47.24 20.88 -9.80
CA TYR A 563 47.14 21.22 -8.38
C TYR A 563 48.29 20.66 -7.53
N GLU A 564 49.36 20.18 -8.18
CA GLU A 564 50.49 19.52 -7.53
C GLU A 564 51.21 20.42 -6.51
N GLU A 565 51.31 21.73 -6.77
CA GLU A 565 51.88 22.69 -5.81
C GLU A 565 51.03 22.84 -4.54
N SER A 566 49.69 22.88 -4.69
CA SER A 566 48.76 22.97 -3.57
C SER A 566 48.70 21.66 -2.77
N ILE A 567 48.81 20.51 -3.44
CA ILE A 567 48.93 19.20 -2.78
C ILE A 567 50.21 19.15 -1.96
N LYS A 568 51.33 19.64 -2.51
CA LYS A 568 52.62 19.69 -1.79
C LYS A 568 52.57 20.57 -0.55
N GLN A 569 51.88 21.71 -0.61
CA GLN A 569 51.67 22.59 0.56
C GLN A 569 50.86 21.91 1.67
N LEU A 570 49.83 21.12 1.33
CA LEU A 570 49.06 20.36 2.33
C LEU A 570 49.87 19.18 2.89
N GLN A 571 50.73 18.56 2.08
CA GLN A 571 51.65 17.53 2.55
C GLN A 571 52.71 18.10 3.50
N ASP A 572 53.24 19.30 3.23
CA ASP A 572 54.18 20.01 4.12
C ASP A 572 53.52 20.39 5.46
N MET A 573 52.18 20.53 5.49
CA MET A 573 51.37 20.71 6.70
C MET A 573 51.09 19.40 7.46
N GLY A 574 51.58 18.25 6.98
CA GLY A 574 51.54 16.96 7.67
C GLY A 574 50.38 16.04 7.28
N PHE A 575 49.58 16.38 6.25
CA PHE A 575 48.45 15.54 5.83
C PHE A 575 48.87 14.46 4.80
N PRO A 576 48.29 13.23 4.85
CA PRO A 576 48.63 12.19 3.88
C PRO A 576 48.21 12.58 2.45
N ARG A 577 49.06 12.31 1.46
CA ARG A 577 48.90 12.71 0.05
C ARG A 577 47.52 12.35 -0.54
N ASN A 578 47.03 11.15 -0.25
CA ASN A 578 45.74 10.65 -0.75
C ASN A 578 44.54 11.47 -0.24
N HIS A 579 44.62 11.99 0.98
CA HIS A 579 43.58 12.85 1.55
C HIS A 579 43.67 14.27 0.98
N CYS A 580 44.88 14.79 0.77
CA CYS A 580 45.11 16.10 0.13
C CYS A 580 44.55 16.16 -1.29
N ILE A 581 44.76 15.11 -2.10
CA ILE A 581 44.23 15.02 -3.47
C ILE A 581 42.70 15.06 -3.45
N ARG A 582 42.04 14.29 -2.57
CA ARG A 582 40.58 14.29 -2.46
C ARG A 582 40.03 15.64 -2.00
N ALA A 583 40.66 16.27 -1.01
CA ALA A 583 40.23 17.57 -0.50
C ALA A 583 40.35 18.67 -1.56
N ILE A 584 41.43 18.68 -2.34
CA ILE A 584 41.65 19.67 -3.41
C ILE A 584 40.74 19.45 -4.61
N VAL A 585 40.48 18.21 -5.00
CA VAL A 585 39.52 17.89 -6.07
C VAL A 585 38.10 18.29 -5.66
N ASN A 586 37.73 18.10 -4.39
CA ASN A 586 36.41 18.49 -3.89
C ASN A 586 36.22 20.00 -3.73
N THR A 587 37.30 20.78 -3.72
CA THR A 587 37.29 22.24 -3.50
C THR A 587 37.76 23.02 -4.73
N ASP A 588 37.90 22.34 -5.88
CA ASP A 588 38.36 22.91 -7.16
C ASP A 588 39.65 23.74 -7.06
N GLY A 589 40.54 23.38 -6.12
CA GLY A 589 41.84 24.04 -5.94
C GLY A 589 41.92 25.11 -4.84
N ASP A 590 40.86 25.32 -4.05
CA ASP A 590 40.90 26.25 -2.92
C ASP A 590 41.56 25.64 -1.67
N LEU A 591 42.76 26.11 -1.34
CA LEU A 591 43.60 25.59 -0.26
C LEU A 591 42.97 25.78 1.13
N ALA A 592 42.29 26.91 1.39
CA ALA A 592 41.72 27.22 2.70
C ALA A 592 40.55 26.29 3.04
N SER A 593 39.66 26.06 2.07
CA SER A 593 38.57 25.11 2.20
C SER A 593 39.09 23.66 2.32
N ALA A 594 40.13 23.29 1.57
CA ALA A 594 40.75 21.97 1.65
C ALA A 594 41.34 21.68 3.05
N VAL A 595 42.01 22.67 3.68
CA VAL A 595 42.53 22.54 5.06
C VAL A 595 41.39 22.35 6.06
N SER A 596 40.28 23.08 5.91
CA SER A 596 39.14 22.94 6.83
C SER A 596 38.51 21.54 6.79
N ILE A 597 38.41 20.94 5.60
CA ILE A 597 37.92 19.58 5.42
C ILE A 597 38.89 18.56 6.04
N LEU A 598 40.20 18.75 5.83
CA LEU A 598 41.23 17.86 6.38
C LEU A 598 41.30 17.93 7.91
N LEU A 599 41.12 19.10 8.50
CA LEU A 599 41.05 19.29 9.95
C LEU A 599 39.78 18.69 10.55
N ALA A 600 38.63 18.84 9.89
CA ALA A 600 37.37 18.23 10.33
C ALA A 600 37.43 16.69 10.30
N THR A 601 38.22 16.10 9.39
CA THR A 601 38.46 14.66 9.38
C THR A 601 39.47 14.16 10.42
N ASN A 602 40.23 15.07 11.05
CA ASN A 602 41.29 14.74 12.01
C ASN A 602 40.86 14.85 13.49
N GLU A 603 39.61 15.23 13.79
CA GLU A 603 39.07 15.30 15.16
C GLU A 603 38.45 13.98 15.66
N MET A 604 38.77 12.86 15.02
CA MET A 604 38.58 11.52 15.59
C MET A 604 39.92 10.78 15.57
N GLY A 605 40.67 10.82 16.67
CA GLY A 605 41.87 9.99 16.80
C GLY A 605 42.30 9.81 18.25
N GLN A 606 42.34 8.55 18.70
CA GLN A 606 43.58 7.83 19.05
C GLN A 606 43.25 6.47 19.67
N ASP A 607 43.77 5.40 19.05
CA ASP A 607 44.42 4.30 19.76
C ASP A 607 45.55 3.77 18.85
N ASP A 608 46.74 4.17 19.29
CA ASP A 608 48.15 3.96 18.97
C ASP A 608 48.66 2.79 18.11
N ASP A 609 49.61 3.18 17.25
CA ASP A 609 50.68 2.40 16.63
C ASP A 609 51.66 1.80 17.65
N VAL A 610 52.12 0.56 17.43
CA VAL A 610 53.48 0.13 17.81
C VAL A 610 54.13 -0.69 16.69
N GLU A 611 55.12 -0.03 16.07
CA GLU A 611 56.34 -0.46 15.37
C GLU A 611 56.58 -1.93 14.98
N MET A 612 56.95 -2.07 13.69
CA MET A 612 57.73 -3.18 13.14
C MET A 612 59.15 -3.22 13.70
N ASN A 613 59.54 -4.35 14.29
CA ASN A 613 60.93 -4.75 14.48
C ASN A 613 61.25 -5.96 13.60
N ILE A 614 62.23 -5.80 12.71
CA ILE A 614 62.87 -6.90 11.96
C ILE A 614 63.96 -7.46 12.86
N ALA A 615 63.76 -8.67 13.39
CA ALA A 615 64.82 -9.49 13.95
C ALA A 615 64.46 -10.98 13.84
N GLU A 616 65.40 -11.72 13.26
CA GLU A 616 65.46 -13.16 12.99
C GLU A 616 64.86 -14.07 14.08
N ILE A 617 63.87 -14.88 13.71
CA ILE A 617 63.58 -16.16 14.38
C ILE A 617 63.32 -17.23 13.31
N LYS A 618 64.39 -17.99 13.07
CA LYS A 618 64.48 -19.41 12.67
C LYS A 618 63.35 -20.01 11.84
N GLU A 619 63.68 -20.28 10.58
CA GLU A 619 63.14 -21.40 9.81
C GLU A 619 63.21 -22.69 10.64
N GLU A 620 62.06 -23.27 10.94
CA GLU A 620 61.91 -24.72 11.04
C GLU A 620 61.08 -25.17 9.83
N ASP A 621 61.68 -26.06 9.05
CA ASP A 621 61.15 -26.69 7.86
C ASP A 621 59.74 -27.30 8.05
N GLU A 622 58.72 -26.68 7.45
CA GLU A 622 57.45 -27.36 7.13
C GLU A 622 57.33 -27.70 5.63
N SER A 623 58.47 -28.00 5.01
CA SER A 623 58.56 -28.43 3.61
C SER A 623 58.25 -29.93 3.39
N THR A 624 57.76 -30.66 4.41
CA THR A 624 57.49 -32.12 4.34
C THR A 624 56.21 -32.58 5.06
N LYS A 625 55.12 -31.83 4.97
CA LYS A 625 53.78 -32.35 5.32
C LYS A 625 52.90 -32.46 4.08
N SER A 626 52.24 -33.60 3.92
CA SER A 626 51.31 -33.89 2.82
C SER A 626 50.18 -32.85 2.81
N PHE A 627 49.74 -32.43 1.62
CA PHE A 627 48.60 -31.53 1.39
C PHE A 627 47.36 -31.89 2.24
N GLU A 628 47.17 -33.18 2.50
CA GLU A 628 46.07 -33.72 3.31
C GLU A 628 46.17 -33.39 4.81
N GLU A 629 47.38 -33.26 5.36
CA GLU A 629 47.59 -32.91 6.77
C GLU A 629 47.43 -31.40 7.03
N GLN A 630 47.75 -30.57 6.04
CA GLN A 630 47.58 -29.11 6.11
C GLN A 630 46.11 -28.67 6.01
N LEU A 631 45.24 -29.48 5.39
CA LEU A 631 43.80 -29.21 5.29
C LEU A 631 43.00 -29.74 6.48
N LYS A 632 43.40 -30.88 7.06
CA LYS A 632 42.73 -31.45 8.24
C LYS A 632 42.97 -30.65 9.54
N SER A 633 44.05 -29.86 9.60
CA SER A 633 44.40 -29.09 10.80
C SER A 633 43.68 -27.74 10.93
N LYS A 634 42.92 -27.31 9.92
CA LYS A 634 42.19 -26.02 9.94
C LYS A 634 40.71 -26.24 10.21
N ASP A 635 40.20 -25.65 11.30
CA ASP A 635 38.78 -25.69 11.69
C ASP A 635 37.81 -25.28 10.56
N ILE A 636 38.29 -24.42 9.65
CA ILE A 636 37.59 -23.94 8.45
C ILE A 636 37.13 -25.09 7.53
N PHE A 637 37.90 -26.18 7.42
CA PHE A 637 37.54 -27.31 6.53
C PHE A 637 36.33 -28.10 7.07
N LYS A 638 36.19 -28.17 8.40
CA LYS A 638 35.08 -28.85 9.07
C LYS A 638 33.77 -28.08 8.86
N ASP A 639 33.83 -26.75 8.90
CA ASP A 639 32.69 -25.88 8.64
C ASP A 639 32.24 -25.94 7.18
N ILE A 640 33.18 -25.95 6.23
CA ILE A 640 32.86 -26.12 4.81
C ILE A 640 32.18 -27.46 4.54
N LYS A 641 32.66 -28.55 5.15
CA LYS A 641 32.05 -29.88 5.01
C LYS A 641 30.62 -29.92 5.53
N ASN A 642 30.33 -29.23 6.64
CA ASN A 642 28.98 -29.16 7.22
C ASN A 642 28.03 -28.33 6.35
N VAL A 643 28.49 -27.21 5.78
CA VAL A 643 27.66 -26.36 4.93
C VAL A 643 27.39 -27.01 3.56
N VAL A 644 28.37 -27.69 2.99
CA VAL A 644 28.21 -28.41 1.71
C VAL A 644 27.32 -29.64 1.87
N LYS A 645 27.32 -30.30 3.04
CA LYS A 645 26.33 -31.36 3.36
C LYS A 645 24.90 -30.82 3.45
N ALA A 646 24.71 -29.57 3.88
CA ALA A 646 23.40 -28.95 4.04
C ALA A 646 22.81 -28.45 2.71
N ASP A 647 23.63 -27.91 1.81
CA ASP A 647 23.21 -27.50 0.47
C ASP A 647 24.37 -27.57 -0.55
N PRO A 648 24.34 -28.51 -1.51
CA PRO A 648 25.40 -28.67 -2.52
C PRO A 648 25.57 -27.46 -3.44
N HIS A 649 24.54 -26.62 -3.62
CA HIS A 649 24.60 -25.47 -4.52
C HIS A 649 25.35 -24.27 -3.95
N LEU A 650 25.58 -24.22 -2.62
CA LEU A 650 26.31 -23.14 -1.97
C LEU A 650 27.83 -23.21 -2.15
N LEU A 651 28.36 -24.36 -2.62
CA LEU A 651 29.79 -24.58 -2.81
C LEU A 651 30.43 -23.51 -3.70
N ASN A 652 29.80 -23.18 -4.84
CA ASN A 652 30.31 -22.17 -5.77
C ASN A 652 30.38 -20.77 -5.14
N THR A 653 29.41 -20.45 -4.28
CA THR A 653 29.35 -19.16 -3.57
C THR A 653 30.46 -19.09 -2.51
N ILE A 654 30.74 -20.18 -1.81
CA ILE A 654 31.81 -20.24 -0.80
C ILE A 654 33.19 -20.19 -1.46
N LEU A 655 33.38 -20.90 -2.57
CA LEU A 655 34.62 -20.83 -3.36
C LEU A 655 34.88 -19.41 -3.89
N SER A 656 33.84 -18.69 -4.31
CA SER A 656 33.95 -17.29 -4.75
C SER A 656 34.33 -16.34 -3.60
N LYS A 657 33.83 -16.57 -2.38
CA LYS A 657 34.24 -15.80 -1.19
C LYS A 657 35.66 -16.14 -0.74
N MET A 658 36.07 -17.40 -0.82
CA MET A 658 37.45 -17.81 -0.51
C MET A 658 38.48 -17.26 -1.49
N GLN A 659 38.12 -17.03 -2.76
CA GLN A 659 38.99 -16.38 -3.74
C GLN A 659 39.45 -14.99 -3.27
N VAL A 660 38.58 -14.26 -2.54
CA VAL A 660 38.87 -12.92 -2.04
C VAL A 660 39.77 -12.98 -0.79
N GLN A 661 39.66 -14.03 0.02
CA GLN A 661 40.34 -14.12 1.32
C GLN A 661 41.67 -14.90 1.30
N ASN A 662 41.80 -15.95 0.48
CA ASN A 662 43.02 -16.78 0.40
C ASN A 662 43.20 -17.38 -1.02
N PRO A 663 43.84 -16.66 -1.94
CA PRO A 663 43.96 -17.09 -3.34
C PRO A 663 44.86 -18.31 -3.55
N ASP A 664 45.89 -18.50 -2.71
CA ASP A 664 46.83 -19.62 -2.84
C ASP A 664 46.21 -20.97 -2.50
N LEU A 665 45.32 -21.01 -1.49
CA LEU A 665 44.59 -22.22 -1.11
C LEU A 665 43.65 -22.68 -2.23
N LEU A 666 43.01 -21.73 -2.92
CA LEU A 666 42.13 -22.02 -4.05
C LEU A 666 42.91 -22.60 -5.24
N ASN A 667 44.13 -22.11 -5.49
CA ASN A 667 44.99 -22.65 -6.54
C ASN A 667 45.44 -24.09 -6.21
N SER A 668 45.75 -24.38 -4.95
CA SER A 668 46.07 -25.75 -4.53
C SER A 668 44.85 -26.70 -4.60
N ILE A 669 43.64 -26.22 -4.31
CA ILE A 669 42.39 -26.99 -4.45
C ILE A 669 42.10 -27.27 -5.94
N LYS A 670 42.24 -26.27 -6.81
CA LYS A 670 42.06 -26.42 -8.28
C LYS A 670 43.04 -27.40 -8.90
N ASN A 671 44.26 -27.50 -8.35
CA ASN A 671 45.27 -28.42 -8.85
C ASN A 671 45.03 -29.88 -8.41
N ASN A 672 44.18 -30.12 -7.40
CA ASN A 672 43.86 -31.44 -6.85
C ASN A 672 42.35 -31.58 -6.58
N GLU A 673 41.50 -31.21 -7.55
CA GLU A 673 40.04 -31.21 -7.40
C GLU A 673 39.48 -32.61 -7.08
N ASP A 674 40.02 -33.66 -7.70
CA ASP A 674 39.54 -35.03 -7.51
C ASP A 674 39.77 -35.55 -6.08
N ALA A 675 40.95 -35.27 -5.49
CA ALA A 675 41.26 -35.63 -4.11
C ALA A 675 40.42 -34.83 -3.10
N PHE A 676 40.10 -33.58 -3.42
CA PHE A 676 39.23 -32.73 -2.61
C PHE A 676 37.78 -33.23 -2.59
N ILE A 677 37.27 -33.69 -3.75
CA ILE A 677 35.94 -34.29 -3.87
C ILE A 677 35.86 -35.65 -3.16
N GLU A 678 36.89 -36.50 -3.27
CA GLU A 678 36.95 -37.75 -2.50
C GLU A 678 36.95 -37.50 -0.99
N MET A 679 37.66 -36.47 -0.51
CA MET A 679 37.71 -36.13 0.92
C MET A 679 36.40 -35.56 1.47
N LEU A 680 35.61 -34.87 0.64
CA LEU A 680 34.25 -34.44 0.98
C LEU A 680 33.29 -35.64 1.10
N ASN A 681 33.48 -36.67 0.27
CA ASN A 681 32.65 -37.86 0.22
C ASN A 681 33.09 -38.99 1.18
N ALA A 682 34.29 -38.93 1.77
CA ALA A 682 34.88 -40.02 2.56
C ALA A 682 34.18 -40.43 3.88
N ASP A 683 32.99 -39.91 4.20
CA ASP A 683 32.14 -40.38 5.33
C ASP A 683 30.79 -40.98 4.88
N THR A 684 30.56 -41.21 3.58
CA THR A 684 29.25 -41.69 3.07
C THR A 684 29.05 -43.21 3.14
N ASN A 685 29.51 -43.88 4.20
CA ASN A 685 29.27 -45.30 4.43
C ASN A 685 28.74 -45.57 5.84
N GLU A 686 27.65 -44.90 6.23
CA GLU A 686 26.73 -45.44 7.23
C GLU A 686 25.29 -45.34 6.72
N THR A 687 24.59 -46.45 6.84
CA THR A 687 23.27 -46.81 6.30
C THR A 687 22.17 -45.76 6.49
N GLN A 688 21.34 -45.60 5.46
CA GLN A 688 20.08 -44.84 5.45
C GLN A 688 19.16 -45.24 6.61
N GLN A 689 18.91 -44.31 7.53
CA GLN A 689 17.73 -44.29 8.39
C GLN A 689 17.11 -42.88 8.36
N THR A 690 15.78 -42.84 8.20
CA THR A 690 14.90 -41.67 8.28
C THR A 690 15.24 -40.77 9.47
N PRO A 691 15.10 -39.42 9.37
CA PRO A 691 15.45 -38.52 10.46
C PRO A 691 14.50 -38.72 11.64
N GLN A 692 14.95 -39.46 12.65
CA GLN A 692 14.36 -39.45 13.99
C GLN A 692 14.90 -38.23 14.74
N LEU A 693 14.00 -37.39 15.24
CA LEU A 693 14.29 -36.35 16.21
C LEU A 693 15.00 -36.97 17.42
N HIS A 694 16.32 -36.78 17.53
CA HIS A 694 17.06 -37.14 18.74
C HIS A 694 16.73 -36.14 19.85
N ILE A 695 15.74 -36.49 20.66
CA ILE A 695 15.44 -35.81 21.92
C ILE A 695 16.36 -36.42 22.98
N GLU A 696 17.27 -35.63 23.55
CA GLU A 696 18.03 -36.06 24.73
C GLU A 696 17.11 -36.14 25.96
N ILE A 697 16.91 -37.37 26.43
CA ILE A 697 16.08 -37.70 27.60
C ILE A 697 17.01 -37.85 28.81
N THR A 698 16.87 -36.97 29.78
CA THR A 698 17.64 -37.05 31.03
C THR A 698 17.09 -38.15 31.94
N GLN A 699 17.87 -38.61 32.94
CA GLN A 699 17.39 -39.62 33.89
C GLN A 699 16.14 -39.17 34.66
N LYS A 700 16.02 -37.86 34.91
CA LYS A 700 14.84 -37.24 35.54
C LYS A 700 13.59 -37.33 34.68
N ASP A 701 13.74 -37.20 33.36
CA ASP A 701 12.64 -37.33 32.39
C ASP A 701 12.10 -38.77 32.37
N LYS A 702 12.99 -39.78 32.45
CA LYS A 702 12.60 -41.20 32.52
C LYS A 702 11.80 -41.52 33.78
N GLU A 703 12.18 -40.94 34.91
CA GLU A 703 11.44 -41.10 36.16
C GLU A 703 10.07 -40.42 36.12
N ALA A 704 9.96 -39.26 35.48
CA ALA A 704 8.68 -38.56 35.29
C ALA A 704 7.73 -39.37 34.38
N ILE A 705 8.24 -39.93 33.29
CA ILE A 705 7.46 -40.80 32.39
C ILE A 705 6.98 -42.05 33.13
N LYS A 706 7.85 -42.68 33.94
CA LYS A 706 7.47 -43.85 34.74
C LYS A 706 6.39 -43.55 35.77
N ARG A 707 6.44 -42.37 36.42
CA ARG A 707 5.37 -41.91 37.32
C ARG A 707 4.04 -41.68 36.59
N LEU A 708 4.09 -41.22 35.33
CA LEU A 708 2.90 -41.07 34.50
C LEU A 708 2.30 -42.42 34.11
N GLU A 709 3.13 -43.42 33.82
CA GLU A 709 2.69 -44.81 33.58
C GLU A 709 2.00 -45.41 34.81
N ASP A 710 2.64 -45.30 35.98
CA ASP A 710 2.15 -45.87 37.24
C ASP A 710 0.83 -45.22 37.72
N ASN A 711 0.66 -43.91 37.50
CA ASN A 711 -0.51 -43.16 37.99
C ASN A 711 -1.80 -43.36 37.18
N GLY A 712 -1.73 -43.85 35.94
CA GLY A 712 -2.91 -43.98 35.08
C GLY A 712 -2.94 -45.19 34.16
N ASN A 713 -2.04 -46.15 34.37
CA ASN A 713 -1.97 -47.42 33.62
C ASN A 713 -1.82 -47.18 32.09
N PHE A 714 -1.00 -46.19 31.72
CA PHE A 714 -0.74 -45.83 30.33
C PHE A 714 0.46 -46.60 29.79
N THR A 715 0.50 -46.84 28.47
CA THR A 715 1.68 -47.40 27.81
C THR A 715 2.81 -46.39 27.73
N TYR A 716 4.06 -46.85 27.84
CA TYR A 716 5.28 -46.04 27.76
C TYR A 716 5.26 -45.05 26.60
N ASP A 717 4.91 -45.51 25.39
CA ASP A 717 4.90 -44.67 24.19
C ASP A 717 3.89 -43.52 24.27
N ASN A 718 2.73 -43.75 24.90
CA ASN A 718 1.72 -42.71 25.07
C ASN A 718 2.13 -41.70 26.14
N ALA A 719 2.69 -42.15 27.26
CA ALA A 719 3.20 -41.28 28.31
C ALA A 719 4.38 -40.45 27.79
N PHE A 720 5.29 -41.06 27.03
CA PHE A 720 6.44 -40.42 26.39
C PHE A 720 6.02 -39.34 25.40
N ASN A 721 5.16 -39.67 24.43
CA ASN A 721 4.75 -38.72 23.39
C ASN A 721 4.00 -37.52 23.97
N VAL A 722 3.16 -37.73 24.98
CA VAL A 722 2.44 -36.64 25.64
C VAL A 722 3.38 -35.79 26.50
N TYR A 723 4.32 -36.41 27.21
CA TYR A 723 5.31 -35.69 28.03
C TYR A 723 6.21 -34.79 27.17
N ILE A 724 6.64 -35.29 26.00
CA ILE A 724 7.39 -34.49 25.02
C ILE A 724 6.52 -33.39 24.40
N ALA A 725 5.26 -33.69 24.05
CA ALA A 725 4.35 -32.69 23.48
C ALA A 725 4.05 -31.51 24.43
N PHE A 726 4.17 -31.72 25.74
CA PHE A 726 4.05 -30.68 26.76
C PHE A 726 5.39 -30.18 27.29
N GLU A 727 6.45 -30.24 26.48
CA GLU A 727 7.78 -29.66 26.77
C GLU A 727 8.36 -30.15 28.11
N LYS A 728 8.22 -31.46 28.40
CA LYS A 728 8.72 -32.11 29.63
C LYS A 728 8.01 -31.65 30.92
N ASN A 729 6.79 -31.10 30.83
CA ASN A 729 5.97 -30.73 31.99
C ASN A 729 5.05 -31.89 32.46
N GLU A 730 5.40 -32.50 33.59
CA GLU A 730 4.70 -33.67 34.16
C GLU A 730 3.23 -33.39 34.53
N GLU A 731 2.92 -32.23 35.12
CA GLU A 731 1.57 -31.90 35.59
C GLU A 731 0.58 -31.67 34.43
N LYS A 732 1.02 -30.96 33.39
CA LYS A 732 0.21 -30.72 32.19
C LYS A 732 -0.04 -32.02 31.43
N ALA A 733 0.98 -32.87 31.30
CA ALA A 733 0.88 -34.19 30.68
C ALA A 733 -0.10 -35.10 31.43
N ALA A 734 -0.01 -35.16 32.77
CA ALA A 734 -0.91 -35.95 33.61
C ALA A 734 -2.38 -35.50 33.46
N LYS A 735 -2.63 -34.19 33.49
CA LYS A 735 -3.98 -33.62 33.36
C LYS A 735 -4.60 -33.93 31.99
N TYR A 736 -3.80 -33.92 30.93
CA TYR A 736 -4.23 -34.29 29.59
C TYR A 736 -4.56 -35.77 29.47
N LEU A 737 -3.67 -36.65 29.96
CA LEU A 737 -3.86 -38.10 29.94
C LEU A 737 -5.10 -38.53 30.74
N LEU A 738 -5.31 -37.96 31.94
CA LEU A 738 -6.50 -38.23 32.76
C LEU A 738 -7.81 -37.71 32.15
N LYS A 739 -7.76 -36.59 31.40
CA LYS A 739 -8.95 -36.05 30.71
C LYS A 739 -9.34 -36.91 29.50
N LYS A 740 -8.35 -37.48 28.79
CA LYS A 740 -8.58 -38.33 27.62
C LYS A 740 -9.15 -39.70 28.00
N ASN A 741 -8.85 -40.21 29.19
CA ASN A 741 -9.35 -41.50 29.70
C ASN A 741 -10.77 -41.45 30.31
N LYS A 742 -11.38 -40.26 30.41
CA LYS A 742 -12.78 -40.05 30.87
C LYS A 742 -13.79 -39.87 29.73
N LYS A 743 -13.34 -39.89 28.49
CA LYS A 743 -14.16 -40.00 27.27
C LYS A 743 -13.94 -41.38 26.68
#